data_AF-A0A1E2UVG1-F1
#
_entry.id   AF-A0A1E2UVG1-F1
#
_cell.length_a   1.000
_cell.length_b   1.000
_cell.length_c   1.000
_cell.angle_alpha   90.00
_cell.angle_beta   90.00
_cell.angle_gamma   90.00
#
_symmetry.space_group_name_H-M   'P 1'
#
loop_
_entity.id
_entity.type
_entity.pdbx_description
1 polymer ?
#
loop_
_entity_poly.entity_id
_entity_poly.type
_entity_poly.pdbx_seq_one_letter_code
_entity_poly.pdbx_strand_id
1 'polypeptide(L)'
;MAPSLADRYPEIATYRVRGVENPELTGRLDLTPRGFHAMLTSPSGTIYIDPDPDGHYRSFYKSDYAKSVGMAESQQICQLDHQISGEALDPWVVRAGRQTHSSDQRRIYRLAVAATGEYSAYFGGSVAETLAQIVTAINRVNQIYGRDLAIQFQLVGNNDRIIYTDASSDPYTHTPSGIPTMLTENQQNLDFTLGADSYDIGHLFGILGGGLASVGSVCQSFKAQAYTGTSEPDNDVFYIDFVAHELGHQLNANHTFNGTTANCGGVNRVGFAAVEPGSGSTIMSYAGICGDENLQSNSDATFHALSIEEMGSYINQGSGRLCGTLVSTGNRAPMVDAGIVGEDGVYTIPAGTPFRLTAQAEDPDEDSISYQWDQMDAGGEGGATDADTIGTDIDQQDNPLFRSFLPTTSPDRYLPRLSSLLAGTEDIGETLPTSSRQLNFRLTVRDGESGVSSDDLVIDVDDSSGSFQVTGGSLNSGGRFNSGSSQSINWSTGGTEQSCTEVLISLMSLDASDPPTNYCDYHDPGMTILNLGRYPNSGAALVELPDVTLQQGRIMLACAEGLFFNLSGQNISIQGGSQEIAGDCKPLDGTNLQHGTLFTDAGGATKFDSPGGGGSFWLLNLILGLFSLAAIRERIHHP
;
A
#
# COMPACT_ATOMS: atom_id res chain seq x y z
N MET A 1 18.80 13.64 -6.65
CA MET A 1 20.18 13.47 -7.16
C MET A 1 21.18 14.11 -6.21
N ALA A 2 22.46 13.71 -6.24
CA ALA A 2 23.54 14.48 -5.61
C ALA A 2 23.70 15.85 -6.30
N PRO A 3 24.13 16.92 -5.58
CA PRO A 3 24.17 18.27 -6.13
C PRO A 3 24.97 18.39 -7.43
N SER A 4 26.15 17.75 -7.51
CA SER A 4 27.00 17.81 -8.70
C SER A 4 26.38 17.17 -9.95
N LEU A 5 25.50 16.18 -9.79
CA LEU A 5 24.76 15.59 -10.90
C LEU A 5 23.61 16.51 -11.32
N ALA A 6 22.87 17.07 -10.35
CA ALA A 6 21.80 18.03 -10.61
C ALA A 6 22.31 19.29 -11.35
N ASP A 7 23.50 19.78 -11.00
CA ASP A 7 24.12 20.93 -11.68
C ASP A 7 24.45 20.65 -13.16
N ARG A 8 24.70 19.38 -13.53
CA ARG A 8 24.97 18.98 -14.92
C ARG A 8 23.69 18.75 -15.74
N TYR A 9 22.59 18.43 -15.08
CA TYR A 9 21.28 18.17 -15.70
C TYR A 9 20.19 19.04 -15.04
N PRO A 10 20.30 20.38 -15.12
CA PRO A 10 19.40 21.31 -14.43
C PRO A 10 17.95 21.25 -14.90
N GLU A 11 17.69 20.62 -16.05
CA GLU A 11 16.37 20.35 -16.60
C GLU A 11 15.61 19.21 -15.91
N ILE A 12 16.27 18.46 -15.02
CA ILE A 12 15.67 17.40 -14.20
C ILE A 12 15.48 17.92 -12.78
N ALA A 13 14.23 18.10 -12.34
CA ALA A 13 13.89 18.54 -11.00
C ALA A 13 12.88 17.60 -10.34
N THR A 14 13.06 17.31 -9.05
CA THR A 14 12.15 16.50 -8.25
C THR A 14 11.66 17.28 -7.03
N TYR A 15 10.40 17.07 -6.64
CA TYR A 15 9.75 17.79 -5.56
C TYR A 15 9.00 16.83 -4.65
N ARG A 16 8.97 17.14 -3.35
CA ARG A 16 7.97 16.60 -2.41
C ARG A 16 6.87 17.64 -2.26
N VAL A 17 5.63 17.21 -2.28
CA VAL A 17 4.46 18.10 -2.24
C VAL A 17 3.46 17.67 -1.17
N ARG A 18 2.73 18.64 -0.65
CA ARG A 18 1.58 18.50 0.25
C ARG A 18 0.48 19.45 -0.24
N GLY A 19 -0.76 18.98 -0.24
CA GLY A 19 -1.90 19.78 -0.68
C GLY A 19 -2.13 20.97 0.26
N VAL A 20 -2.48 22.12 -0.34
CA VAL A 20 -2.75 23.35 0.43
C VAL A 20 -4.15 23.32 1.03
N GLU A 21 -5.13 22.88 0.25
CA GLU A 21 -6.54 22.79 0.67
C GLU A 21 -6.86 21.41 1.28
N ASN A 22 -6.16 20.37 0.85
CA ASN A 22 -6.24 19.04 1.42
C ASN A 22 -4.83 18.57 1.83
N PRO A 23 -4.42 18.82 3.09
CA PRO A 23 -3.12 18.40 3.62
C PRO A 23 -2.87 16.89 3.62
N GLU A 24 -3.92 16.07 3.52
CA GLU A 24 -3.83 14.61 3.44
C GLU A 24 -3.33 14.14 2.06
N LEU A 25 -3.45 14.99 1.03
CA LEU A 25 -2.85 14.73 -0.28
C LEU A 25 -1.36 15.06 -0.22
N THR A 26 -0.51 14.05 -0.24
CA THR A 26 0.95 14.20 -0.24
C THR A 26 1.54 13.47 -1.43
N GLY A 27 2.79 13.75 -1.80
CA GLY A 27 3.41 12.97 -2.87
C GLY A 27 4.71 13.53 -3.40
N ARG A 28 5.07 13.01 -4.58
CA ARG A 28 6.30 13.34 -5.30
C ARG A 28 5.97 13.72 -6.72
N LEU A 29 6.63 14.79 -7.17
CA LEU A 29 6.54 15.28 -8.54
C LEU A 29 7.93 15.30 -9.16
N ASP A 30 8.01 15.16 -10.47
CA ASP A 30 9.21 15.49 -11.23
C ASP A 30 8.86 16.19 -12.54
N LEU A 31 9.77 17.09 -12.94
CA LEU A 31 9.78 17.71 -14.24
C LEU A 31 11.12 17.39 -14.89
N THR A 32 11.06 16.71 -16.03
CA THR A 32 12.23 16.24 -16.77
C THR A 32 12.08 16.58 -18.25
N PRO A 33 13.11 16.36 -19.10
CA PRO A 33 12.98 16.44 -20.56
C PRO A 33 11.82 15.63 -21.14
N ARG A 34 11.37 14.60 -20.40
CA ARG A 34 10.28 13.71 -20.80
C ARG A 34 8.91 14.15 -20.33
N GLY A 35 8.82 15.28 -19.64
CA GLY A 35 7.57 15.87 -19.19
C GLY A 35 7.43 15.86 -17.66
N PHE A 36 6.21 16.15 -17.23
CA PHE A 36 5.80 16.16 -15.83
C PHE A 36 5.28 14.78 -15.39
N HIS A 37 5.78 14.27 -14.26
CA HIS A 37 5.24 13.07 -13.63
C HIS A 37 4.83 13.37 -12.18
N ALA A 38 3.80 12.66 -11.71
CA ALA A 38 3.36 12.73 -10.32
C ALA A 38 3.00 11.36 -9.76
N MET A 39 3.32 11.14 -8.49
CA MET A 39 2.76 10.08 -7.66
C MET A 39 2.24 10.73 -6.39
N LEU A 40 0.92 10.77 -6.24
CA LEU A 40 0.20 11.44 -5.16
C LEU A 40 -0.54 10.40 -4.33
N THR A 41 -0.32 10.40 -3.02
CA THR A 41 -1.03 9.58 -2.04
C THR A 41 -2.19 10.39 -1.47
N SER A 42 -3.37 9.79 -1.46
CA SER A 42 -4.58 10.32 -0.84
C SER A 42 -5.27 9.22 -0.02
N PRO A 43 -6.24 9.57 0.86
CA PRO A 43 -7.09 8.57 1.51
C PRO A 43 -7.85 7.68 0.52
N SER A 44 -8.09 8.18 -0.69
CA SER A 44 -8.77 7.47 -1.78
C SER A 44 -7.79 6.71 -2.70
N GLY A 45 -6.59 6.40 -2.23
CA GLY A 45 -5.58 5.67 -3.00
C GLY A 45 -4.53 6.55 -3.68
N THR A 46 -3.68 5.91 -4.48
CA THR A 46 -2.53 6.56 -5.13
C THR A 46 -2.87 6.98 -6.56
N ILE A 47 -2.70 8.26 -6.86
CA ILE A 47 -2.94 8.89 -8.15
C ILE A 47 -1.62 9.09 -8.87
N TYR A 48 -1.57 8.71 -10.14
CA TYR A 48 -0.45 8.90 -11.03
C TYR A 48 -0.81 9.90 -12.10
N ILE A 49 0.12 10.79 -12.44
CA ILE A 49 -0.02 11.72 -13.55
C ILE A 49 1.18 11.53 -14.46
N ASP A 50 0.96 11.08 -15.68
CA ASP A 50 2.03 10.79 -16.64
C ASP A 50 1.79 11.40 -18.02
N PRO A 51 2.85 11.72 -18.77
CA PRO A 51 2.74 12.10 -20.16
C PRO A 51 2.07 11.01 -21.00
N ASP A 52 1.21 11.44 -21.92
CA ASP A 52 0.66 10.61 -22.99
C ASP A 52 1.51 10.77 -24.26
N PRO A 53 1.68 9.73 -25.09
CA PRO A 53 2.23 9.84 -26.45
C PRO A 53 1.71 11.02 -27.29
N ASP A 54 0.45 11.45 -27.12
CA ASP A 54 -0.16 12.57 -27.85
C ASP A 54 0.22 13.96 -27.29
N GLY A 55 1.08 14.02 -26.27
CA GLY A 55 1.52 15.26 -25.61
C GLY A 55 0.52 15.79 -24.58
N HIS A 56 -0.47 14.99 -24.21
CA HIS A 56 -1.38 15.24 -23.09
C HIS A 56 -0.83 14.65 -21.78
N TYR A 57 -1.56 14.82 -20.68
CA TYR A 57 -1.28 14.16 -19.41
C TYR A 57 -2.46 13.28 -19.03
N ARG A 58 -2.17 12.06 -18.60
CA ARG A 58 -3.16 11.11 -18.08
C ARG A 58 -3.08 11.11 -16.56
N SER A 59 -4.24 11.24 -15.91
CA SER A 59 -4.38 11.05 -14.46
C SER A 59 -5.11 9.74 -14.23
N PHE A 60 -4.53 8.81 -13.48
CA PHE A 60 -5.09 7.47 -13.30
C PHE A 60 -4.69 6.87 -11.95
N TYR A 61 -5.44 5.86 -11.52
CA TYR A 61 -5.01 4.99 -10.44
C TYR A 61 -4.29 3.75 -10.98
N LYS A 62 -3.35 3.17 -10.22
CA LYS A 62 -2.51 2.05 -10.68
C LYS A 62 -3.32 0.86 -11.23
N SER A 63 -4.38 0.44 -10.56
CA SER A 63 -5.22 -0.69 -11.01
C SER A 63 -5.94 -0.44 -12.34
N ASP A 64 -6.13 0.82 -12.73
CA ASP A 64 -6.81 1.21 -13.98
C ASP A 64 -5.88 1.03 -15.17
N TYR A 65 -4.58 1.24 -14.93
CA TYR A 65 -3.56 1.00 -15.92
C TYR A 65 -3.58 -0.47 -16.35
N ALA A 66 -3.55 -1.40 -15.38
CA ALA A 66 -3.57 -2.85 -15.60
C ALA A 66 -4.73 -3.33 -16.49
N LYS A 67 -5.93 -2.80 -16.23
CA LYS A 67 -7.16 -3.13 -17.00
C LYS A 67 -7.11 -2.57 -18.43
N SER A 68 -6.40 -1.47 -18.66
CA SER A 68 -6.34 -0.77 -19.95
C SER A 68 -5.32 -1.35 -20.93
N VAL A 69 -4.18 -1.88 -20.43
CA VAL A 69 -3.11 -2.43 -21.28
C VAL A 69 -3.28 -3.91 -21.60
N GLY A 70 -4.26 -4.60 -21.01
CA GLY A 70 -4.54 -6.02 -21.31
C GLY A 70 -3.28 -6.87 -21.21
N MET A 71 -2.44 -6.61 -20.19
CA MET A 71 -1.16 -7.27 -20.02
C MET A 71 -1.41 -8.76 -19.88
N ALA A 72 -1.15 -9.48 -20.98
CA ALA A 72 -1.09 -10.93 -20.98
C ALA A 72 -0.10 -11.32 -19.87
N GLU A 73 -0.54 -12.21 -18.97
CA GLU A 73 0.24 -12.89 -17.92
C GLU A 73 1.74 -12.82 -18.21
N SER A 74 2.39 -11.77 -17.72
CA SER A 74 3.80 -11.58 -18.03
C SER A 74 4.55 -12.63 -17.22
N GLN A 75 5.31 -13.50 -17.89
CA GLN A 75 6.16 -14.51 -17.25
C GLN A 75 7.39 -13.88 -16.53
N GLN A 76 7.28 -12.62 -16.12
CA GLN A 76 8.33 -11.88 -15.44
C GLN A 76 8.29 -12.29 -13.97
N ILE A 77 9.43 -12.79 -13.47
CA ILE A 77 9.58 -13.35 -12.13
C ILE A 77 10.74 -12.62 -11.46
N CYS A 78 10.53 -12.22 -10.20
CA CYS A 78 11.59 -11.75 -9.31
C CYS A 78 12.26 -12.96 -8.65
N GLN A 79 13.54 -13.21 -8.88
CA GLN A 79 14.24 -14.36 -8.28
C GLN A 79 15.22 -13.90 -7.20
N LEU A 80 15.68 -14.84 -6.36
CA LEU A 80 16.71 -14.61 -5.36
C LEU A 80 18.00 -15.35 -5.75
N ASP A 81 19.12 -14.62 -5.88
CA ASP A 81 20.41 -15.20 -6.31
C ASP A 81 21.20 -15.83 -5.15
N HIS A 82 21.27 -15.11 -4.03
CA HIS A 82 21.96 -15.55 -2.82
C HIS A 82 21.19 -15.09 -1.59
N GLN A 83 20.71 -16.06 -0.81
CA GLN A 83 20.47 -15.83 0.61
C GLN A 83 21.81 -16.03 1.31
N ILE A 84 22.47 -14.94 1.72
CA ILE A 84 23.38 -15.09 2.86
C ILE A 84 22.48 -15.58 3.98
N SER A 85 22.75 -16.80 4.46
CA SER A 85 22.08 -17.38 5.62
C SER A 85 21.84 -16.26 6.61
N GLY A 86 20.59 -15.81 6.73
CA GLY A 86 20.26 -14.72 7.62
C GLY A 86 20.87 -15.07 8.95
N GLU A 87 21.52 -14.10 9.61
CA GLU A 87 21.55 -14.18 11.07
C GLU A 87 20.12 -14.53 11.46
N ALA A 88 19.93 -15.68 12.12
CA ALA A 88 18.60 -16.18 12.42
C ALA A 88 17.85 -15.05 13.12
N LEU A 89 16.96 -14.40 12.37
CA LEU A 89 15.99 -13.49 12.97
C LEU A 89 15.20 -14.43 13.88
N ASP A 90 15.24 -14.13 15.18
CA ASP A 90 14.48 -14.84 16.21
C ASP A 90 13.09 -15.09 15.60
N PRO A 91 12.59 -16.35 15.49
CA PRO A 91 11.36 -16.66 14.77
C PRO A 91 10.32 -15.60 15.12
N TRP A 92 9.89 -14.81 14.13
CA TRP A 92 9.18 -13.55 14.33
C TRP A 92 8.01 -13.73 15.31
N VAL A 93 8.27 -13.47 16.60
CA VAL A 93 7.26 -13.71 17.62
C VAL A 93 6.39 -12.46 17.67
N VAL A 94 5.21 -12.53 17.06
CA VAL A 94 4.13 -11.59 17.34
C VAL A 94 3.78 -11.73 18.82
N ARG A 95 3.74 -10.61 19.54
CA ARG A 95 3.40 -10.58 20.96
C ARG A 95 2.43 -9.45 21.18
N ALA A 96 1.28 -9.74 21.78
CA ALA A 96 0.29 -8.73 22.12
C ALA A 96 0.95 -7.54 22.84
N GLY A 97 0.72 -6.33 22.32
CA GLY A 97 1.28 -5.07 22.85
C GLY A 97 2.76 -4.82 22.52
N ARG A 98 3.35 -5.52 21.55
CA ARG A 98 4.71 -5.24 21.08
C ARG A 98 4.71 -4.01 20.18
N GLN A 99 5.26 -2.92 20.72
CA GLN A 99 5.36 -1.67 20.00
C GLN A 99 6.74 -1.42 19.39
N THR A 100 6.76 -0.89 18.17
CA THR A 100 7.97 -0.36 17.54
C THR A 100 7.70 1.04 17.00
N HIS A 101 8.75 1.86 16.89
CA HIS A 101 8.66 3.18 16.28
C HIS A 101 9.98 3.54 15.59
N SER A 102 9.88 4.33 14.52
CA SER A 102 11.04 4.88 13.82
C SER A 102 11.71 5.97 14.65
N SER A 103 12.99 6.24 14.36
CA SER A 103 13.70 7.40 14.91
C SER A 103 13.24 8.71 14.29
N ASP A 104 13.61 9.84 14.88
CA ASP A 104 13.49 11.21 14.34
C ASP A 104 14.51 11.53 13.21
N GLN A 105 15.01 10.49 12.55
CA GLN A 105 16.07 10.57 11.55
C GLN A 105 15.68 9.81 10.29
N ARG A 106 16.03 10.38 9.15
CA ARG A 106 15.95 9.76 7.82
C ARG A 106 17.33 9.30 7.39
N ARG A 107 17.44 8.09 6.85
CA ARG A 107 18.68 7.55 6.29
C ARG A 107 18.76 7.82 4.80
N ILE A 108 19.82 8.51 4.38
CA ILE A 108 20.12 8.75 2.97
C ILE A 108 21.16 7.73 2.49
N TYR A 109 20.78 6.87 1.54
CA TYR A 109 21.71 5.98 0.85
C TYR A 109 22.13 6.58 -0.49
N ARG A 110 23.43 6.55 -0.77
CA ARG A 110 24.00 6.89 -2.08
C ARG A 110 23.75 5.73 -3.05
N LEU A 111 22.80 5.91 -3.96
CA LEU A 111 22.39 4.90 -4.94
C LEU A 111 23.13 5.13 -6.26
N ALA A 112 23.70 4.06 -6.81
CA ALA A 112 24.24 4.02 -8.17
C ALA A 112 23.34 3.15 -9.05
N VAL A 113 22.68 3.75 -10.04
CA VAL A 113 21.82 3.03 -11.00
C VAL A 113 22.51 3.02 -12.36
N ALA A 114 22.98 1.84 -12.76
CA ALA A 114 23.46 1.62 -14.11
C ALA A 114 22.31 1.35 -15.07
N ALA A 115 22.51 1.62 -16.36
CA ALA A 115 21.56 1.29 -17.41
C ALA A 115 22.27 0.63 -18.59
N THR A 116 21.75 -0.50 -19.07
CA THR A 116 22.27 -1.14 -20.29
C THR A 116 22.03 -0.28 -21.52
N GLY A 117 22.76 -0.56 -22.60
CA GLY A 117 22.60 0.11 -23.89
C GLY A 117 21.18 -0.05 -24.46
N GLU A 118 20.55 -1.21 -24.25
CA GLU A 118 19.18 -1.47 -24.68
C GLU A 118 18.16 -0.65 -23.90
N TYR A 119 18.33 -0.52 -22.57
CA TYR A 119 17.48 0.35 -21.76
C TYR A 119 17.58 1.81 -22.24
N SER A 120 18.81 2.29 -22.45
CA SER A 120 18.99 3.64 -22.99
C SER A 120 18.38 3.80 -24.38
N ALA A 121 18.51 2.81 -25.26
CA ALA A 121 17.94 2.84 -26.60
C ALA A 121 16.41 2.98 -26.57
N TYR A 122 15.72 2.33 -25.63
CA TYR A 122 14.28 2.48 -25.42
C TYR A 122 13.89 3.95 -25.19
N PHE A 123 14.70 4.70 -24.45
CA PHE A 123 14.46 6.10 -24.14
C PHE A 123 15.07 7.10 -25.13
N GLY A 124 15.51 6.65 -26.31
CA GLY A 124 16.05 7.51 -27.36
C GLY A 124 17.58 7.55 -27.42
N GLY A 125 18.27 6.72 -26.63
CA GLY A 125 19.68 6.43 -26.79
C GLY A 125 20.64 7.50 -26.26
N SER A 126 20.17 8.40 -25.38
CA SER A 126 21.01 9.45 -24.79
C SER A 126 21.09 9.34 -23.27
N VAL A 127 22.22 9.74 -22.71
CA VAL A 127 22.43 9.74 -21.25
C VAL A 127 21.40 10.61 -20.52
N ALA A 128 21.06 11.77 -21.07
CA ALA A 128 20.11 12.71 -20.44
C ALA A 128 18.69 12.13 -20.37
N GLU A 129 18.22 11.53 -21.46
CA GLU A 129 16.89 10.90 -21.53
C GLU A 129 16.79 9.67 -20.61
N THR A 130 17.83 8.84 -20.60
CA THR A 130 17.89 7.69 -19.69
C THR A 130 17.94 8.13 -18.23
N LEU A 131 18.75 9.15 -17.92
CA LEU A 131 18.86 9.68 -16.55
C LEU A 131 17.53 10.27 -16.07
N ALA A 132 16.78 10.95 -16.94
CA ALA A 132 15.45 11.45 -16.62
C ALA A 132 14.53 10.33 -16.13
N GLN A 133 14.54 9.18 -16.80
CA GLN A 133 13.73 8.02 -16.44
C GLN A 133 14.18 7.33 -15.16
N ILE A 134 15.50 7.18 -14.97
CA ILE A 134 16.04 6.70 -13.70
C ILE A 134 15.59 7.61 -12.55
N VAL A 135 15.58 8.94 -12.77
CA VAL A 135 15.13 9.89 -11.76
C VAL A 135 13.64 9.74 -11.46
N THR A 136 12.77 9.63 -12.46
CA THR A 136 11.33 9.39 -12.27
C THR A 136 11.08 8.11 -11.47
N ALA A 137 11.74 6.99 -11.84
CA ALA A 137 11.65 5.72 -11.13
C ALA A 137 12.04 5.86 -9.64
N ILE A 138 13.22 6.42 -9.37
CA ILE A 138 13.72 6.56 -7.99
C ILE A 138 12.93 7.60 -7.20
N ASN A 139 12.34 8.59 -7.85
CA ASN A 139 11.45 9.57 -7.20
C ASN A 139 10.17 8.90 -6.67
N ARG A 140 9.58 7.96 -7.43
CA ARG A 140 8.44 7.12 -7.00
C ARG A 140 8.83 6.16 -5.89
N VAL A 141 9.92 5.40 -6.07
CA VAL A 141 10.44 4.49 -5.05
C VAL A 141 10.64 5.21 -3.71
N ASN A 142 11.29 6.36 -3.73
CA ASN A 142 11.54 7.12 -2.51
C ASN A 142 10.24 7.57 -1.80
N GLN A 143 9.07 7.62 -2.47
CA GLN A 143 7.80 7.98 -1.83
C GLN A 143 7.42 6.88 -0.82
N ILE A 144 7.61 5.63 -1.23
CA ILE A 144 7.28 4.43 -0.44
C ILE A 144 8.32 4.23 0.65
N TYR A 145 9.60 4.19 0.29
CA TYR A 145 10.70 3.99 1.25
C TYR A 145 10.83 5.12 2.28
N GLY A 146 10.51 6.35 1.88
CA GLY A 146 10.50 7.49 2.79
C GLY A 146 9.34 7.44 3.77
N ARG A 147 8.18 6.93 3.33
CA ARG A 147 6.97 6.74 4.14
C ARG A 147 7.13 5.58 5.12
N ASP A 148 7.64 4.42 4.67
CA ASP A 148 7.58 3.17 5.46
C ASP A 148 8.85 2.90 6.28
N LEU A 149 10.00 3.46 5.89
CA LEU A 149 11.30 3.11 6.49
C LEU A 149 12.17 4.31 6.85
N ALA A 150 11.69 5.54 6.63
CA ALA A 150 12.50 6.74 6.73
C ALA A 150 13.79 6.66 5.88
N ILE A 151 13.71 6.07 4.68
CA ILE A 151 14.83 5.96 3.74
C ILE A 151 14.68 6.93 2.57
N GLN A 152 15.80 7.49 2.11
CA GLN A 152 15.88 8.21 0.85
C GLN A 152 17.11 7.78 0.05
N PHE A 153 16.89 7.27 -1.15
CA PHE A 153 17.92 7.03 -2.14
C PHE A 153 18.29 8.32 -2.86
N GLN A 154 19.58 8.62 -2.88
CA GLN A 154 20.15 9.76 -3.61
C GLN A 154 21.11 9.23 -4.68
N LEU A 155 20.79 9.49 -5.96
CA LEU A 155 21.70 9.14 -7.06
C LEU A 155 23.07 9.79 -6.88
N VAL A 156 24.13 9.00 -7.05
CA VAL A 156 25.52 9.44 -6.91
C VAL A 156 25.92 10.50 -7.92
N GLY A 157 26.88 11.35 -7.55
CA GLY A 157 27.30 12.51 -8.34
C GLY A 157 27.85 12.20 -9.73
N ASN A 158 28.22 10.95 -10.04
CA ASN A 158 28.78 10.49 -11.31
C ASN A 158 27.92 9.38 -11.96
N ASN A 159 26.63 9.30 -11.64
CA ASN A 159 25.74 8.25 -12.15
C ASN A 159 25.61 8.27 -13.69
N ASP A 160 25.80 9.42 -14.32
CA ASP A 160 25.84 9.57 -15.77
C ASP A 160 26.96 8.76 -16.46
N ARG A 161 28.00 8.36 -15.73
CA ARG A 161 29.12 7.55 -16.28
C ARG A 161 28.83 6.06 -16.40
N ILE A 162 27.74 5.59 -15.79
CA ILE A 162 27.32 4.18 -15.77
C ILE A 162 26.02 3.97 -16.55
N ILE A 163 25.65 4.96 -17.36
CA ILE A 163 24.56 4.90 -18.33
C ILE A 163 25.19 4.64 -19.70
N TYR A 164 24.96 3.45 -20.24
CA TYR A 164 25.51 3.05 -21.53
C TYR A 164 24.50 3.34 -22.64
N THR A 165 24.95 3.89 -23.76
CA THR A 165 24.08 4.25 -24.90
C THR A 165 24.28 3.34 -26.12
N ASP A 166 25.22 2.40 -26.06
CA ASP A 166 25.53 1.47 -27.14
C ASP A 166 25.55 0.04 -26.59
N ALA A 167 24.48 -0.70 -26.92
CA ALA A 167 24.27 -2.10 -26.54
C ALA A 167 25.40 -3.04 -27.00
N SER A 168 26.15 -2.68 -28.04
CA SER A 168 27.24 -3.52 -28.54
C SER A 168 28.54 -3.38 -27.73
N SER A 169 28.63 -2.36 -26.86
CA SER A 169 29.85 -2.01 -26.13
C SER A 169 29.65 -1.86 -24.63
N ASP A 170 28.43 -2.03 -24.13
CA ASP A 170 28.18 -2.05 -22.70
C ASP A 170 28.78 -3.31 -22.03
N PRO A 171 29.00 -3.30 -20.71
CA PRO A 171 29.70 -4.37 -20.03
C PRO A 171 28.80 -5.55 -19.62
N TYR A 172 27.57 -5.66 -20.15
CA TYR A 172 26.56 -6.58 -19.62
C TYR A 172 26.20 -7.72 -20.58
N THR A 173 26.07 -8.92 -20.02
CA THR A 173 25.60 -10.10 -20.76
C THR A 173 24.08 -10.04 -20.96
N HIS A 174 23.64 -9.40 -22.05
CA HIS A 174 22.23 -9.17 -22.34
C HIS A 174 21.47 -10.40 -22.89
N THR A 175 21.24 -11.40 -22.03
CA THR A 175 20.34 -12.53 -22.34
C THR A 175 19.51 -12.91 -21.12
N PRO A 176 18.30 -13.49 -21.27
CA PRO A 176 17.49 -13.92 -20.12
C PRO A 176 18.24 -14.88 -19.18
N SER A 177 18.98 -15.85 -19.73
CA SER A 177 19.84 -16.76 -18.94
C SER A 177 21.08 -16.09 -18.36
N GLY A 178 21.41 -14.88 -18.81
CA GLY A 178 22.57 -14.09 -18.39
C GLY A 178 22.30 -13.18 -17.19
N ILE A 179 21.04 -13.01 -16.75
CA ILE A 179 20.69 -12.11 -15.64
C ILE A 179 21.53 -12.40 -14.37
N PRO A 180 21.74 -13.65 -13.91
CA PRO A 180 22.63 -13.92 -12.78
C PRO A 180 24.09 -13.49 -13.01
N THR A 181 24.56 -13.53 -14.26
CA THR A 181 25.90 -13.04 -14.61
C THR A 181 25.95 -11.51 -14.56
N MET A 182 24.88 -10.84 -14.99
CA MET A 182 24.77 -9.37 -14.97
C MET A 182 24.89 -8.77 -13.57
N LEU A 183 24.49 -9.49 -12.51
CA LEU A 183 24.69 -9.04 -11.12
C LEU A 183 26.19 -8.84 -10.81
N THR A 184 27.01 -9.84 -11.14
CA THR A 184 28.46 -9.78 -10.89
C THR A 184 29.14 -8.77 -11.82
N GLU A 185 28.72 -8.70 -13.08
CA GLU A 185 29.19 -7.67 -14.03
C GLU A 185 28.86 -6.27 -13.52
N ASN A 186 27.68 -6.05 -12.96
CA ASN A 186 27.29 -4.76 -12.40
C ASN A 186 28.15 -4.36 -11.21
N GLN A 187 28.38 -5.29 -10.27
CA GLN A 187 29.28 -5.05 -9.14
C GLN A 187 30.68 -4.61 -9.61
N GLN A 188 31.27 -5.37 -10.55
CA GLN A 188 32.60 -5.07 -11.08
C GLN A 188 32.63 -3.74 -11.83
N ASN A 189 31.60 -3.47 -12.63
CA ASN A 189 31.51 -2.26 -13.43
C ASN A 189 31.38 -1.00 -12.56
N LEU A 190 30.51 -1.02 -11.55
CA LEU A 190 30.32 0.11 -10.65
C LEU A 190 31.57 0.36 -9.81
N ASP A 191 32.20 -0.69 -9.30
CA ASP A 191 33.46 -0.57 -8.54
C ASP A 191 34.59 -0.01 -9.40
N PHE A 192 34.69 -0.42 -10.66
CA PHE A 192 35.71 0.06 -11.58
C PHE A 192 35.46 1.52 -12.00
N THR A 193 34.22 1.86 -12.36
CA THR A 193 33.89 3.15 -12.97
C THR A 193 33.72 4.27 -11.94
N LEU A 194 33.10 3.97 -10.80
CA LEU A 194 32.81 4.93 -9.74
C LEU A 194 33.76 4.82 -8.55
N GLY A 195 34.31 3.64 -8.29
CA GLY A 195 34.98 3.30 -7.03
C GLY A 195 34.00 2.77 -6.00
N ALA A 196 34.34 1.67 -5.33
CA ALA A 196 33.48 0.99 -4.36
C ALA A 196 33.01 1.91 -3.22
N ASP A 197 33.82 2.86 -2.76
CA ASP A 197 33.45 3.77 -1.66
C ASP A 197 32.49 4.90 -2.08
N SER A 198 32.26 5.07 -3.38
CA SER A 198 31.46 6.17 -3.93
C SER A 198 29.95 5.97 -3.82
N TYR A 199 29.50 4.77 -3.47
CA TYR A 199 28.08 4.41 -3.39
C TYR A 199 27.81 3.42 -2.24
N ASP A 200 26.57 3.36 -1.78
CA ASP A 200 26.11 2.54 -0.65
C ASP A 200 25.30 1.31 -1.12
N ILE A 201 24.64 1.46 -2.27
CA ILE A 201 23.81 0.47 -2.95
C ILE A 201 23.92 0.72 -4.47
N GLY A 202 24.02 -0.35 -5.25
CA GLY A 202 24.05 -0.32 -6.69
C GLY A 202 22.94 -1.19 -7.29
N HIS A 203 22.45 -0.78 -8.46
CA HIS A 203 21.35 -1.46 -9.14
C HIS A 203 21.51 -1.31 -10.66
N LEU A 204 21.07 -2.31 -11.44
CA LEU A 204 21.13 -2.28 -12.90
C LEU A 204 19.71 -2.28 -13.50
N PHE A 205 19.45 -1.34 -14.40
CA PHE A 205 18.23 -1.32 -15.21
C PHE A 205 18.48 -1.84 -16.63
N GLY A 206 17.58 -2.70 -17.11
CA GLY A 206 17.58 -3.26 -18.45
C GLY A 206 16.17 -3.48 -19.00
N ILE A 207 16.06 -4.18 -20.13
CA ILE A 207 14.77 -4.50 -20.77
C ILE A 207 14.42 -6.00 -20.75
N LEU A 208 15.25 -6.84 -20.15
CA LEU A 208 14.96 -8.26 -19.97
C LEU A 208 13.99 -8.40 -18.81
N GLY A 209 12.86 -9.08 -19.03
CA GLY A 209 11.79 -9.17 -18.04
C GLY A 209 12.19 -9.86 -16.74
N GLY A 210 11.78 -9.27 -15.62
CA GLY A 210 11.95 -9.80 -14.26
C GLY A 210 12.91 -8.97 -13.41
N GLY A 211 13.25 -9.53 -12.26
CA GLY A 211 14.21 -8.94 -11.32
C GLY A 211 15.04 -10.01 -10.63
N LEU A 212 16.24 -9.63 -10.20
CA LEU A 212 17.12 -10.50 -9.44
C LEU A 212 18.01 -9.64 -8.55
N ALA A 213 17.99 -9.90 -7.25
CA ALA A 213 18.83 -9.21 -6.29
C ALA A 213 19.49 -10.17 -5.29
N SER A 214 20.69 -9.82 -4.86
CA SER A 214 21.29 -10.39 -3.65
C SER A 214 20.62 -9.80 -2.41
N VAL A 215 20.11 -10.68 -1.56
CA VAL A 215 19.36 -10.30 -0.35
C VAL A 215 20.30 -9.69 0.69
N GLY A 216 19.90 -8.57 1.28
CA GLY A 216 20.67 -7.90 2.33
C GLY A 216 22.05 -7.43 1.86
N SER A 217 22.12 -6.91 0.63
CA SER A 217 23.37 -6.49 -0.01
C SER A 217 23.80 -5.06 0.30
N VAL A 218 22.91 -4.18 0.76
CA VAL A 218 23.26 -2.77 1.04
C VAL A 218 24.42 -2.68 2.05
N CYS A 219 25.36 -1.77 1.81
CA CYS A 219 26.59 -1.63 2.62
C CYS A 219 27.55 -2.83 2.63
N GLN A 220 27.34 -3.86 1.81
CA GLN A 220 28.23 -5.01 1.70
C GLN A 220 29.20 -4.89 0.51
N SER A 221 30.08 -5.89 0.34
CA SER A 221 30.98 -6.00 -0.82
C SER A 221 30.27 -6.38 -2.12
N PHE A 222 29.02 -6.83 -2.04
CA PHE A 222 28.17 -7.23 -3.18
C PHE A 222 26.95 -6.31 -3.34
N LYS A 223 27.05 -5.09 -2.80
CA LYS A 223 25.99 -4.06 -2.75
C LYS A 223 25.43 -3.59 -4.10
N ALA A 224 26.04 -3.99 -5.21
CA ALA A 224 25.60 -3.69 -6.58
C ALA A 224 25.07 -4.92 -7.34
N GLN A 225 24.96 -6.08 -6.69
CA GLN A 225 24.39 -7.28 -7.29
C GLN A 225 22.86 -7.23 -7.26
N ALA A 226 22.29 -6.39 -8.12
CA ALA A 226 20.84 -6.36 -8.38
C ALA A 226 20.52 -5.88 -9.79
N TYR A 227 19.41 -6.40 -10.33
CA TYR A 227 18.90 -6.13 -11.67
C TYR A 227 17.38 -5.99 -11.65
N THR A 228 16.86 -5.04 -12.42
CA THR A 228 15.45 -4.92 -12.77
C THR A 228 15.29 -4.67 -14.27
N GLY A 229 14.37 -5.36 -14.92
CA GLY A 229 14.01 -5.09 -16.30
C GLY A 229 12.61 -5.51 -16.70
N THR A 230 12.04 -4.80 -17.67
CA THR A 230 10.78 -5.14 -18.35
C THR A 230 10.87 -4.71 -19.82
N SER A 231 10.03 -5.27 -20.68
CA SER A 231 9.96 -4.85 -22.08
C SER A 231 9.46 -3.42 -22.28
N GLU A 232 8.74 -2.89 -21.29
CA GLU A 232 8.21 -1.53 -21.21
C GLU A 232 8.59 -0.93 -19.85
N PRO A 233 9.82 -0.38 -19.72
CA PRO A 233 10.37 0.05 -18.45
C PRO A 233 9.97 1.49 -18.06
N ASP A 234 8.79 1.93 -18.46
CA ASP A 234 8.29 3.31 -18.33
C ASP A 234 6.91 3.41 -17.65
N ASN A 235 6.54 2.39 -16.89
CA ASN A 235 5.25 2.29 -16.21
C ASN A 235 5.40 1.82 -14.75
N ASP A 236 4.30 1.89 -13.99
CA ASP A 236 4.29 1.53 -12.57
C ASP A 236 4.52 0.06 -12.28
N VAL A 237 4.30 -0.84 -13.24
CA VAL A 237 4.71 -2.23 -13.07
C VAL A 237 6.24 -2.27 -12.93
N PHE A 238 6.97 -1.61 -13.83
CA PHE A 238 8.42 -1.48 -13.70
C PHE A 238 8.84 -0.77 -12.39
N TYR A 239 8.27 0.40 -12.08
CA TYR A 239 8.74 1.19 -10.92
C TYR A 239 8.38 0.60 -9.56
N ILE A 240 7.18 0.04 -9.42
CA ILE A 240 6.63 -0.40 -8.13
C ILE A 240 6.74 -1.91 -7.97
N ASP A 241 6.34 -2.70 -8.96
CA ASP A 241 6.31 -4.17 -8.81
C ASP A 241 7.70 -4.78 -8.96
N PHE A 242 8.62 -4.13 -9.68
CA PHE A 242 9.99 -4.62 -9.84
C PHE A 242 11.03 -3.76 -9.14
N VAL A 243 11.17 -2.46 -9.46
CA VAL A 243 12.27 -1.67 -8.88
C VAL A 243 12.16 -1.56 -7.36
N ALA A 244 10.96 -1.28 -6.82
CA ALA A 244 10.77 -1.24 -5.37
C ALA A 244 10.88 -2.63 -4.74
N HIS A 245 10.47 -3.70 -5.42
CA HIS A 245 10.61 -5.08 -4.96
C HIS A 245 12.09 -5.48 -4.80
N GLU A 246 12.89 -5.28 -5.85
CA GLU A 246 14.29 -5.69 -5.85
C GLU A 246 15.14 -4.84 -4.88
N LEU A 247 14.83 -3.54 -4.73
CA LEU A 247 15.44 -2.72 -3.67
C LEU A 247 15.06 -3.23 -2.27
N GLY A 248 13.89 -3.85 -2.11
CA GLY A 248 13.43 -4.49 -0.89
C GLY A 248 14.30 -5.69 -0.53
N HIS A 249 14.60 -6.55 -1.51
CA HIS A 249 15.57 -7.64 -1.34
C HIS A 249 16.95 -7.12 -0.97
N GLN A 250 17.46 -6.08 -1.65
CA GLN A 250 18.76 -5.50 -1.27
C GLN A 250 18.78 -5.01 0.19
N LEU A 251 17.62 -4.61 0.72
CA LEU A 251 17.39 -4.23 2.12
C LEU A 251 16.96 -5.39 3.04
N ASN A 252 17.10 -6.63 2.59
CA ASN A 252 16.89 -7.86 3.35
C ASN A 252 15.42 -8.29 3.55
N ALA A 253 14.49 -7.82 2.73
CA ALA A 253 13.12 -8.33 2.72
C ALA A 253 13.00 -9.68 1.97
N ASN A 254 12.20 -10.60 2.50
CA ASN A 254 11.80 -11.84 1.82
C ASN A 254 10.48 -11.65 1.05
N HIS A 255 10.15 -12.62 0.21
CA HIS A 255 8.83 -12.68 -0.40
C HIS A 255 7.74 -12.95 0.64
N THR A 256 6.58 -12.29 0.49
CA THR A 256 5.46 -12.35 1.45
C THR A 256 4.30 -13.26 1.04
N PHE A 257 4.26 -13.70 -0.22
CA PHE A 257 3.16 -14.50 -0.76
C PHE A 257 3.15 -15.95 -0.23
N ASN A 258 1.97 -16.57 -0.22
CA ASN A 258 1.77 -17.92 0.32
C ASN A 258 1.28 -18.97 -0.69
N GLY A 259 1.01 -18.58 -1.94
CA GLY A 259 0.58 -19.50 -2.99
C GLY A 259 1.69 -20.40 -3.54
N THR A 260 1.31 -21.36 -4.38
CA THR A 260 2.22 -22.34 -5.01
C THR A 260 1.96 -22.57 -6.51
N THR A 261 0.97 -21.88 -7.07
CA THR A 261 0.58 -21.98 -8.48
C THR A 261 1.40 -21.03 -9.36
N ALA A 262 1.68 -21.44 -10.60
CA ALA A 262 2.45 -20.67 -11.59
C ALA A 262 3.78 -20.14 -11.01
N ASN A 263 4.01 -18.82 -11.00
CA ASN A 263 5.28 -18.25 -10.55
C ASN A 263 5.45 -18.27 -9.03
N CYS A 264 4.37 -18.44 -8.26
CA CYS A 264 4.43 -18.69 -6.82
C CYS A 264 4.98 -20.09 -6.47
N GLY A 265 5.05 -21.01 -7.45
CA GLY A 265 5.58 -22.35 -7.23
C GLY A 265 7.10 -22.42 -7.07
N GLY A 266 7.58 -23.58 -6.61
CA GLY A 266 9.02 -23.88 -6.57
C GLY A 266 9.77 -23.16 -5.44
N VAL A 267 10.91 -22.55 -5.77
CA VAL A 267 11.88 -22.01 -4.79
C VAL A 267 11.59 -20.58 -4.34
N ASN A 268 10.58 -19.94 -4.92
CA ASN A 268 10.30 -18.53 -4.70
C ASN A 268 9.58 -18.27 -3.36
N ARG A 269 8.75 -19.21 -2.91
CA ARG A 269 7.98 -19.09 -1.66
C ARG A 269 8.91 -19.25 -0.45
N VAL A 270 8.80 -18.33 0.50
CA VAL A 270 9.57 -18.36 1.75
C VAL A 270 8.63 -18.65 2.92
N GLY A 271 8.54 -19.91 3.36
CA GLY A 271 7.48 -20.36 4.28
C GLY A 271 7.37 -19.59 5.60
N PHE A 272 8.48 -19.13 6.19
CA PHE A 272 8.46 -18.33 7.43
C PHE A 272 8.07 -16.86 7.21
N ALA A 273 8.07 -16.40 5.95
CA ALA A 273 7.71 -15.04 5.56
C ALA A 273 6.41 -15.01 4.72
N ALA A 274 5.79 -16.17 4.45
CA ALA A 274 4.59 -16.34 3.64
C ALA A 274 3.33 -15.92 4.41
N VAL A 275 3.18 -14.62 4.63
CA VAL A 275 2.15 -13.98 5.48
C VAL A 275 0.97 -13.39 4.70
N GLU A 276 1.01 -13.40 3.36
CA GLU A 276 -0.10 -12.94 2.53
C GLU A 276 -0.75 -14.09 1.76
N PRO A 277 -2.09 -14.16 1.68
CA PRO A 277 -2.79 -15.24 0.98
C PRO A 277 -2.47 -15.26 -0.53
N GLY A 278 -2.40 -16.45 -1.12
CA GLY A 278 -2.22 -16.63 -2.58
C GLY A 278 -1.03 -15.87 -3.14
N SER A 279 -1.26 -15.05 -4.18
CA SER A 279 -0.24 -14.17 -4.77
C SER A 279 0.26 -13.05 -3.85
N GLY A 280 -0.45 -12.79 -2.75
CA GLY A 280 -0.34 -11.57 -1.96
C GLY A 280 -0.77 -10.31 -2.71
N SER A 281 -0.61 -9.17 -2.04
CA SER A 281 -1.10 -7.85 -2.49
C SER A 281 -0.06 -6.74 -2.41
N THR A 282 1.00 -6.89 -1.61
CA THR A 282 1.99 -5.83 -1.35
C THR A 282 3.23 -5.96 -2.24
N ILE A 283 4.15 -4.98 -2.13
CA ILE A 283 5.32 -4.88 -3.01
C ILE A 283 6.21 -6.13 -2.97
N MET A 284 6.39 -6.77 -1.81
CA MET A 284 7.23 -7.97 -1.68
C MET A 284 6.49 -9.29 -2.01
N SER A 285 5.26 -9.18 -2.52
CA SER A 285 4.46 -10.31 -2.97
C SER A 285 4.62 -10.55 -4.48
N TYR A 286 3.93 -11.55 -5.01
CA TYR A 286 3.85 -11.88 -6.43
C TYR A 286 2.47 -11.56 -7.01
N ALA A 287 1.90 -10.42 -6.62
CA ALA A 287 0.57 -10.00 -7.05
C ALA A 287 0.45 -10.06 -8.59
N GLY A 288 -0.52 -10.85 -9.07
CA GLY A 288 -0.85 -10.95 -10.49
C GLY A 288 -0.11 -12.04 -11.28
N ILE A 289 0.85 -12.75 -10.69
CA ILE A 289 1.67 -13.74 -11.41
C ILE A 289 1.57 -15.18 -10.88
N CYS A 290 0.57 -15.48 -10.05
CA CYS A 290 0.34 -16.81 -9.43
C CYS A 290 -0.87 -17.57 -9.97
N GLY A 291 -1.37 -17.20 -11.15
CA GLY A 291 -2.47 -17.91 -11.82
C GLY A 291 -3.78 -17.79 -11.07
N ASP A 292 -4.41 -18.93 -10.77
CA ASP A 292 -5.72 -19.00 -10.09
C ASP A 292 -5.67 -18.45 -8.65
N GLU A 293 -4.48 -18.30 -8.07
CA GLU A 293 -4.28 -17.73 -6.72
C GLU A 293 -4.07 -16.19 -6.73
N ASN A 294 -4.26 -15.53 -7.87
CA ASN A 294 -4.10 -14.09 -8.00
C ASN A 294 -5.19 -13.30 -7.25
N LEU A 295 -4.78 -12.51 -6.27
CA LEU A 295 -5.68 -11.62 -5.51
C LEU A 295 -5.96 -10.28 -6.21
N GLN A 296 -5.00 -9.82 -7.01
CA GLN A 296 -5.06 -8.58 -7.80
C GLN A 296 -4.05 -8.67 -8.95
N SER A 297 -4.15 -7.78 -9.93
CA SER A 297 -3.30 -7.84 -11.13
C SER A 297 -1.87 -7.35 -10.93
N ASN A 298 -1.62 -6.46 -9.96
CA ASN A 298 -0.33 -5.83 -9.67
C ASN A 298 -0.30 -5.46 -8.19
N SER A 299 0.87 -5.27 -7.58
CA SER A 299 0.95 -4.93 -6.15
C SER A 299 0.38 -3.55 -5.83
N ASP A 300 -0.15 -3.38 -4.63
CA ASP A 300 -0.37 -2.07 -4.06
C ASP A 300 0.97 -1.40 -3.73
N ALA A 301 1.04 -0.06 -3.83
CA ALA A 301 2.23 0.72 -3.51
C ALA A 301 2.48 0.84 -1.98
N THR A 302 2.47 -0.29 -1.29
CA THR A 302 2.73 -0.43 0.14
C THR A 302 3.47 -1.72 0.45
N PHE A 303 4.27 -1.69 1.52
CA PHE A 303 4.89 -2.87 2.08
C PHE A 303 3.99 -3.51 3.13
N HIS A 304 4.04 -4.84 3.22
CA HIS A 304 3.52 -5.58 4.36
C HIS A 304 4.31 -5.23 5.63
N ALA A 305 3.66 -5.22 6.79
CA ALA A 305 4.26 -5.08 8.11
C ALA A 305 5.54 -5.92 8.31
N LEU A 306 5.54 -7.18 7.84
CA LEU A 306 6.71 -8.06 7.89
C LEU A 306 7.90 -7.49 7.10
N SER A 307 7.68 -7.01 5.87
CA SER A 307 8.75 -6.44 5.04
C SER A 307 9.31 -5.16 5.65
N ILE A 308 8.44 -4.33 6.27
CA ILE A 308 8.87 -3.13 7.02
C ILE A 308 9.74 -3.55 8.20
N GLU A 309 9.36 -4.60 8.93
CA GLU A 309 10.13 -5.12 10.05
C GLU A 309 11.49 -5.70 9.62
N GLU A 310 11.52 -6.50 8.56
CA GLU A 310 12.73 -7.08 7.98
C GLU A 310 13.75 -6.02 7.57
N MET A 311 13.31 -5.06 6.76
CA MET A 311 14.15 -3.97 6.30
C MET A 311 14.54 -3.04 7.46
N GLY A 312 13.60 -2.74 8.35
CA GLY A 312 13.84 -1.93 9.56
C GLY A 312 14.88 -2.56 10.48
N SER A 313 14.83 -3.88 10.70
CA SER A 313 15.84 -4.61 11.46
C SER A 313 17.21 -4.54 10.76
N TYR A 314 17.23 -4.72 9.45
CA TYR A 314 18.47 -4.70 8.68
C TYR A 314 19.18 -3.34 8.68
N ILE A 315 18.44 -2.23 8.55
CA ILE A 315 19.02 -0.88 8.51
C ILE A 315 19.38 -0.32 9.89
N ASN A 316 18.80 -0.87 10.97
CA ASN A 316 19.03 -0.39 12.33
C ASN A 316 20.00 -1.29 13.12
N GLN A 317 19.96 -2.60 12.89
CA GLN A 317 20.69 -3.60 13.66
C GLN A 317 21.68 -4.37 12.78
N GLY A 318 21.27 -4.71 11.55
CA GLY A 318 22.04 -5.46 10.57
C GLY A 318 23.11 -4.64 9.84
N SER A 319 23.57 -5.17 8.70
CA SER A 319 24.66 -4.57 7.93
C SER A 319 24.25 -3.30 7.19
N GLY A 320 22.96 -3.10 6.92
CA GLY A 320 22.43 -1.88 6.30
C GLY A 320 22.73 -0.62 7.11
N ARG A 321 23.03 -0.74 8.41
CA ARG A 321 23.40 0.40 9.26
C ARG A 321 24.83 0.91 9.03
N LEU A 322 25.69 0.11 8.38
CA LEU A 322 27.14 0.38 8.25
C LEU A 322 27.48 1.50 7.26
N CYS A 323 26.51 1.92 6.45
CA CYS A 323 26.64 3.02 5.50
C CYS A 323 25.35 3.85 5.45
N GLY A 324 25.30 4.80 4.52
CA GLY A 324 24.26 5.83 4.48
C GLY A 324 24.46 6.90 5.56
N THR A 325 23.87 8.07 5.32
CA THR A 325 23.96 9.22 6.23
C THR A 325 22.63 9.46 6.92
N LEU A 326 22.64 9.56 8.24
CA LEU A 326 21.45 9.94 9.02
C LEU A 326 21.30 11.46 9.04
N VAL A 327 20.10 11.94 8.71
CA VAL A 327 19.71 13.34 8.79
C VAL A 327 18.49 13.48 9.68
N SER A 328 18.47 14.46 10.57
CA SER A 328 17.28 14.72 11.39
C SER A 328 16.13 15.18 10.50
N THR A 329 14.94 14.62 10.72
CA THR A 329 13.70 15.05 10.04
C THR A 329 13.06 16.23 10.76
N GLY A 330 13.30 16.36 12.07
CA GLY A 330 12.56 17.28 12.93
C GLY A 330 11.13 16.82 13.21
N ASN A 331 10.81 15.57 12.91
CA ASN A 331 9.50 14.95 13.04
C ASN A 331 9.58 13.75 14.02
N ARG A 332 8.54 13.52 14.83
CA ARG A 332 8.47 12.42 15.79
C ARG A 332 7.45 11.39 15.32
N ALA A 333 7.79 10.11 15.48
CA ALA A 333 6.89 9.04 15.09
C ALA A 333 5.57 9.06 15.89
N PRO A 334 4.47 8.60 15.29
CA PRO A 334 3.17 8.56 15.94
C PRO A 334 3.17 7.59 17.13
N MET A 335 2.35 7.87 18.14
CA MET A 335 2.02 6.91 19.19
C MET A 335 0.86 6.04 18.72
N VAL A 336 0.95 4.74 18.96
CA VAL A 336 -0.01 3.75 18.43
C VAL A 336 -0.45 2.80 19.54
N ASP A 337 -1.70 2.36 19.48
CA ASP A 337 -2.31 1.33 20.28
C ASP A 337 -3.22 0.49 19.37
N ALA A 338 -2.90 -0.81 19.24
CA ALA A 338 -3.67 -1.77 18.44
C ALA A 338 -5.03 -2.13 19.06
N GLY A 339 -5.33 -1.62 20.25
CA GLY A 339 -6.57 -1.85 20.99
C GLY A 339 -6.33 -2.58 22.31
N ILE A 340 -7.27 -2.42 23.24
CA ILE A 340 -7.19 -2.97 24.59
C ILE A 340 -7.33 -4.50 24.53
N VAL A 341 -6.29 -5.25 24.87
CA VAL A 341 -6.40 -6.70 25.06
C VAL A 341 -7.42 -7.07 26.16
N GLY A 342 -8.12 -8.20 26.01
CA GLY A 342 -9.02 -8.73 27.06
C GLY A 342 -8.33 -8.95 28.42
N GLU A 343 -9.08 -9.31 29.47
CA GLU A 343 -8.51 -9.46 30.84
C GLU A 343 -7.29 -10.41 30.90
N ASP A 344 -7.22 -11.40 30.01
CA ASP A 344 -6.12 -12.36 29.88
C ASP A 344 -5.05 -11.98 28.84
N GLY A 345 -5.15 -10.81 28.22
CA GLY A 345 -4.20 -10.34 27.20
C GLY A 345 -4.52 -10.74 25.76
N VAL A 346 -5.67 -11.38 25.50
CA VAL A 346 -6.11 -11.86 24.17
C VAL A 346 -7.63 -11.68 24.02
N TYR A 347 -8.10 -11.39 22.80
CA TYR A 347 -9.54 -11.40 22.46
C TYR A 347 -9.94 -12.77 21.93
N THR A 348 -11.12 -13.28 22.31
CA THR A 348 -11.69 -14.50 21.71
C THR A 348 -12.88 -14.16 20.81
N ILE A 349 -12.87 -14.68 19.57
CA ILE A 349 -13.99 -14.58 18.62
C ILE A 349 -14.51 -15.97 18.25
N PRO A 350 -15.82 -16.14 17.98
CA PRO A 350 -16.33 -17.41 17.47
C PRO A 350 -15.92 -17.63 16.01
N ALA A 351 -15.61 -18.87 15.65
CA ALA A 351 -15.32 -19.25 14.27
C ALA A 351 -16.47 -18.88 13.31
N GLY A 352 -16.14 -18.53 12.07
CA GLY A 352 -17.10 -18.13 11.04
C GLY A 352 -17.81 -16.80 11.33
N THR A 353 -17.19 -15.92 12.13
CA THR A 353 -17.80 -14.64 12.54
C THR A 353 -16.95 -13.45 12.07
N PRO A 354 -17.53 -12.47 11.37
CA PRO A 354 -16.87 -11.20 11.07
C PRO A 354 -16.40 -10.45 12.31
N PHE A 355 -15.28 -9.75 12.20
CA PHE A 355 -14.74 -8.95 13.29
C PHE A 355 -14.12 -7.64 12.79
N ARG A 356 -14.04 -6.66 13.69
CA ARG A 356 -13.48 -5.33 13.42
C ARG A 356 -12.30 -5.09 14.33
N LEU A 357 -11.19 -4.66 13.74
CA LEU A 357 -10.05 -4.11 14.47
C LEU A 357 -10.19 -2.59 14.49
N THR A 358 -9.94 -1.97 15.64
CA THR A 358 -10.03 -0.53 15.81
C THR A 358 -8.74 -0.04 16.45
N ALA A 359 -8.00 0.79 15.73
CA ALA A 359 -6.77 1.42 16.19
C ALA A 359 -7.04 2.68 17.04
N GLN A 360 -6.13 2.98 17.96
CA GLN A 360 -5.95 4.33 18.50
C GLN A 360 -4.55 4.81 18.16
N ALA A 361 -4.42 6.05 17.72
CA ALA A 361 -3.12 6.65 17.47
C ALA A 361 -3.19 8.18 17.55
N GLU A 362 -2.07 8.77 17.96
CA GLU A 362 -1.88 10.22 18.05
C GLU A 362 -0.50 10.58 17.50
N ASP A 363 -0.44 11.64 16.70
CA ASP A 363 0.82 12.17 16.21
C ASP A 363 1.29 13.34 17.09
N PRO A 364 2.50 13.29 17.69
CA PRO A 364 2.98 14.36 18.55
C PRO A 364 3.19 15.71 17.85
N ASP A 365 3.32 15.72 16.54
CA ASP A 365 3.54 16.90 15.69
C ASP A 365 2.25 17.36 14.97
N GLU A 366 1.12 16.72 15.28
CA GLU A 366 -0.21 16.97 14.71
C GLU A 366 -0.28 16.74 13.18
N ASP A 367 0.57 15.86 12.65
CA ASP A 367 0.51 15.43 11.26
C ASP A 367 -0.66 14.45 11.00
N SER A 368 -1.16 14.44 9.76
CA SER A 368 -2.17 13.47 9.33
C SER A 368 -1.60 12.05 9.34
N ILE A 369 -2.29 11.12 9.99
CA ILE A 369 -1.87 9.73 10.11
C ILE A 369 -2.69 8.78 9.26
N SER A 370 -2.07 7.67 8.87
CA SER A 370 -2.69 6.58 8.13
C SER A 370 -2.42 5.23 8.80
N TYR A 371 -3.38 4.32 8.69
CA TYR A 371 -3.42 3.02 9.36
C TYR A 371 -3.39 1.90 8.30
N GLN A 372 -2.59 0.86 8.56
CA GLN A 372 -2.60 -0.39 7.80
C GLN A 372 -2.61 -1.54 8.80
N TRP A 373 -3.52 -2.49 8.61
CA TRP A 373 -3.62 -3.72 9.39
C TRP A 373 -3.19 -4.88 8.51
N ASP A 374 -2.22 -5.65 9.01
CA ASP A 374 -1.62 -6.77 8.30
C ASP A 374 -1.73 -8.04 9.17
N GLN A 375 -2.14 -9.16 8.58
CA GLN A 375 -2.04 -10.45 9.25
C GLN A 375 -0.57 -10.90 9.23
N MET A 376 -0.09 -11.45 10.34
CA MET A 376 1.31 -11.81 10.56
C MET A 376 1.52 -13.33 10.67
N ASP A 377 0.45 -14.12 10.52
CA ASP A 377 0.53 -15.58 10.49
C ASP A 377 1.20 -16.06 9.20
N ALA A 378 2.35 -16.71 9.33
CA ALA A 378 3.06 -17.27 8.21
C ALA A 378 2.61 -18.71 7.93
N GLY A 379 2.29 -19.02 6.67
CA GLY A 379 1.79 -20.34 6.27
C GLY A 379 2.78 -21.50 6.48
N GLY A 380 4.06 -21.24 6.74
CA GLY A 380 5.05 -22.28 7.03
C GLY A 380 5.24 -23.25 5.86
N GLU A 381 5.48 -24.54 6.11
CA GLU A 381 5.43 -25.56 5.03
C GLU A 381 4.01 -26.11 4.83
N GLY A 382 3.24 -26.23 5.92
CA GLY A 382 1.90 -26.83 5.90
C GLY A 382 0.89 -25.94 5.17
N GLY A 383 0.70 -24.72 5.66
CA GLY A 383 -0.34 -23.81 5.20
C GLY A 383 -0.09 -23.11 3.86
N ALA A 384 0.71 -23.69 2.96
CA ALA A 384 0.81 -23.18 1.58
C ALA A 384 -0.51 -23.40 0.82
N THR A 385 -0.92 -22.44 0.00
CA THR A 385 -2.15 -22.56 -0.82
C THR A 385 -1.85 -22.96 -2.26
N ASP A 386 -2.86 -23.51 -2.92
CA ASP A 386 -2.93 -23.76 -4.36
C ASP A 386 -4.30 -23.33 -4.91
N ALA A 387 -4.55 -23.57 -6.19
CA ALA A 387 -5.81 -23.22 -6.86
C ALA A 387 -7.07 -23.84 -6.20
N ASP A 388 -6.94 -24.97 -5.49
CA ASP A 388 -8.08 -25.66 -4.86
C ASP A 388 -8.31 -25.20 -3.40
N THR A 389 -7.27 -24.67 -2.75
CA THR A 389 -7.27 -24.35 -1.31
C THR A 389 -7.25 -22.85 -1.02
N ILE A 390 -6.93 -22.01 -2.00
CA ILE A 390 -7.01 -20.55 -1.85
C ILE A 390 -8.44 -20.11 -1.45
N GLY A 391 -8.53 -19.20 -0.48
CA GLY A 391 -9.83 -18.78 0.07
C GLY A 391 -10.42 -19.72 1.14
N THR A 392 -9.65 -20.68 1.63
CA THR A 392 -10.06 -21.57 2.74
C THR A 392 -9.21 -21.36 4.00
N ASP A 393 -9.79 -21.63 5.16
CA ASP A 393 -9.05 -21.79 6.42
C ASP A 393 -8.61 -23.25 6.50
N ILE A 394 -7.34 -23.50 6.23
CA ILE A 394 -6.83 -24.86 6.12
C ILE A 394 -6.68 -25.43 7.53
N ASP A 395 -7.45 -26.47 7.84
CA ASP A 395 -7.51 -27.04 9.19
C ASP A 395 -6.12 -27.37 9.77
N GLN A 396 -5.87 -26.88 10.98
CA GLN A 396 -4.63 -27.02 11.75
C GLN A 396 -3.38 -26.53 11.01
N GLN A 397 -3.54 -25.58 10.10
CA GLN A 397 -2.44 -24.96 9.37
C GLN A 397 -2.56 -23.44 9.46
N ASP A 398 -1.44 -22.76 9.67
CA ASP A 398 -1.41 -21.32 9.91
C ASP A 398 -1.44 -20.51 8.60
N ASN A 399 -2.21 -20.95 7.58
CA ASN A 399 -2.28 -20.21 6.33
C ASN A 399 -2.83 -18.80 6.57
N PRO A 400 -2.24 -17.76 5.96
CA PRO A 400 -2.79 -16.41 6.01
C PRO A 400 -4.17 -16.37 5.35
N LEU A 401 -5.09 -15.68 5.99
CA LEU A 401 -6.51 -15.60 5.66
C LEU A 401 -6.92 -14.22 5.15
N PHE A 402 -6.24 -13.17 5.59
CA PHE A 402 -6.57 -11.77 5.33
C PHE A 402 -5.43 -11.07 4.61
N ARG A 403 -5.75 -10.45 3.48
CA ARG A 403 -4.82 -9.69 2.65
C ARG A 403 -4.61 -8.28 3.21
N SER A 404 -3.50 -7.69 2.81
CA SER A 404 -3.18 -6.29 3.09
C SER A 404 -3.83 -5.35 2.08
N PHE A 405 -4.00 -4.10 2.49
CA PHE A 405 -4.52 -3.01 1.66
C PHE A 405 -3.64 -1.77 1.80
N LEU A 406 -3.80 -0.80 0.89
CA LEU A 406 -3.20 0.51 1.05
C LEU A 406 -3.55 1.15 2.42
N PRO A 407 -2.61 1.89 3.06
CA PRO A 407 -2.90 2.64 4.27
C PRO A 407 -4.08 3.61 4.08
N THR A 408 -4.98 3.68 5.06
CA THR A 408 -6.16 4.55 5.02
C THR A 408 -6.18 5.51 6.21
N THR A 409 -7.01 6.55 6.16
CA THR A 409 -7.24 7.43 7.32
C THR A 409 -8.24 6.84 8.33
N SER A 410 -8.87 5.71 8.01
CA SER A 410 -9.78 5.02 8.91
C SER A 410 -8.97 4.21 9.94
N PRO A 411 -9.24 4.36 11.25
CA PRO A 411 -8.66 3.50 12.28
C PRO A 411 -9.29 2.10 12.30
N ASP A 412 -10.45 1.94 11.65
CA ASP A 412 -11.22 0.70 11.62
C ASP A 412 -10.87 -0.17 10.41
N ARG A 413 -10.68 -1.48 10.66
CA ARG A 413 -10.56 -2.54 9.66
C ARG A 413 -11.60 -3.62 9.93
N TYR A 414 -12.57 -3.76 9.02
CA TYR A 414 -13.54 -4.85 9.04
C TYR A 414 -12.97 -6.07 8.32
N LEU A 415 -13.12 -7.25 8.90
CA LEU A 415 -12.63 -8.51 8.35
C LEU A 415 -13.78 -9.53 8.26
N PRO A 416 -14.20 -9.93 7.05
CA PRO A 416 -13.85 -9.36 5.74
C PRO A 416 -14.23 -7.88 5.58
N ARG A 417 -13.76 -7.24 4.51
CA ARG A 417 -14.20 -5.90 4.12
C ARG A 417 -15.72 -5.71 4.22
N LEU A 418 -16.14 -4.62 4.84
CA LEU A 418 -17.53 -4.28 5.08
C LEU A 418 -18.32 -4.20 3.77
N SER A 419 -17.70 -3.70 2.69
CA SER A 419 -18.32 -3.71 1.37
C SER A 419 -18.66 -5.11 0.86
N SER A 420 -17.76 -6.08 1.04
CA SER A 420 -17.97 -7.47 0.63
C SER A 420 -19.07 -8.12 1.48
N LEU A 421 -19.07 -7.82 2.79
CA LEU A 421 -20.13 -8.25 3.71
C LEU A 421 -21.51 -7.67 3.35
N LEU A 422 -21.57 -6.40 2.94
CA LEU A 422 -22.82 -5.74 2.53
C LEU A 422 -23.33 -6.24 1.18
N ALA A 423 -22.42 -6.53 0.24
CA ALA A 423 -22.74 -7.10 -1.06
C ALA A 423 -23.07 -8.60 -0.99
N GLY A 424 -22.66 -9.29 0.08
CA GLY A 424 -22.78 -10.74 0.21
C GLY A 424 -21.88 -11.49 -0.78
N THR A 425 -20.71 -10.92 -1.09
CA THR A 425 -19.74 -11.49 -2.02
C THR A 425 -18.56 -12.08 -1.27
N GLU A 426 -18.09 -13.26 -1.70
CA GLU A 426 -16.82 -13.81 -1.24
C GLU A 426 -15.66 -13.02 -1.87
N ASP A 427 -14.62 -12.76 -1.08
CA ASP A 427 -13.41 -12.06 -1.50
C ASP A 427 -12.21 -12.94 -1.18
N ILE A 428 -11.54 -13.42 -2.21
CA ILE A 428 -10.41 -14.34 -2.05
C ILE A 428 -9.28 -13.58 -1.33
N GLY A 429 -8.76 -14.17 -0.26
CA GLY A 429 -7.81 -13.51 0.63
C GLY A 429 -8.48 -12.66 1.72
N GLU A 430 -9.78 -12.78 1.93
CA GLU A 430 -10.51 -12.25 3.10
C GLU A 430 -11.36 -13.38 3.71
N THR A 431 -10.70 -14.47 4.10
CA THR A 431 -11.36 -15.70 4.56
C THR A 431 -11.64 -15.64 6.05
N LEU A 432 -12.89 -15.91 6.45
CA LEU A 432 -13.20 -16.09 7.87
C LEU A 432 -12.56 -17.37 8.42
N PRO A 433 -11.92 -17.33 9.60
CA PRO A 433 -11.40 -18.52 10.23
C PRO A 433 -12.56 -19.45 10.62
N THR A 434 -12.43 -20.75 10.36
CA THR A 434 -13.44 -21.77 10.64
C THR A 434 -12.99 -22.82 11.65
N SER A 435 -11.70 -22.83 11.98
CA SER A 435 -11.06 -23.73 12.96
C SER A 435 -10.47 -22.94 14.13
N SER A 436 -10.30 -23.61 15.27
CA SER A 436 -9.64 -23.02 16.45
C SER A 436 -8.17 -22.70 16.14
N ARG A 437 -7.81 -21.41 16.16
CA ARG A 437 -6.46 -20.91 15.88
C ARG A 437 -6.20 -19.57 16.53
N GLN A 438 -4.93 -19.18 16.62
CA GLN A 438 -4.57 -17.79 16.89
C GLN A 438 -4.44 -17.04 15.57
N LEU A 439 -4.95 -15.81 15.54
CA LEU A 439 -4.68 -14.85 14.48
C LEU A 439 -3.79 -13.76 15.04
N ASN A 440 -2.70 -13.50 14.33
CA ASN A 440 -1.71 -12.50 14.68
C ASN A 440 -1.85 -11.32 13.73
N PHE A 441 -2.06 -10.12 14.26
CA PHE A 441 -2.18 -8.90 13.46
C PHE A 441 -1.15 -7.88 13.91
N ARG A 442 -0.64 -7.09 12.95
CA ARG A 442 0.12 -5.88 13.23
C ARG A 442 -0.61 -4.67 12.66
N LEU A 443 -0.77 -3.66 13.51
CA LEU A 443 -1.12 -2.31 13.12
C LEU A 443 0.16 -1.55 12.77
N THR A 444 0.21 -0.92 11.60
CA THR A 444 1.26 0.03 11.21
C THR A 444 0.65 1.41 10.97
N VAL A 445 1.10 2.41 11.72
CA VAL A 445 0.67 3.81 11.62
C VAL A 445 1.80 4.68 11.08
N ARG A 446 1.47 5.57 10.14
CA ARG A 446 2.43 6.45 9.44
C ARG A 446 1.92 7.89 9.45
N ASP A 447 2.82 8.84 9.63
CA ASP A 447 2.53 10.29 9.59
C ASP A 447 2.82 10.95 8.22
N GLY A 448 3.43 10.22 7.29
CA GLY A 448 3.85 10.73 5.98
C GLY A 448 5.13 11.57 5.98
N GLU A 449 5.71 11.83 7.15
CA GLU A 449 6.93 12.61 7.40
C GLU A 449 8.06 11.74 8.00
N SER A 450 8.11 10.48 7.57
CA SER A 450 9.09 9.46 7.98
C SER A 450 8.95 8.98 9.43
N GLY A 451 7.84 9.26 10.11
CA GLY A 451 7.46 8.57 11.32
C GLY A 451 6.57 7.39 11.03
N VAL A 452 6.97 6.24 11.55
CA VAL A 452 6.24 4.97 11.45
C VAL A 452 6.28 4.30 12.81
N SER A 453 5.13 3.84 13.27
CA SER A 453 5.02 3.05 14.48
C SER A 453 4.14 1.85 14.25
N SER A 454 4.35 0.80 15.05
CA SER A 454 3.55 -0.40 14.98
C SER A 454 3.16 -0.91 16.36
N ASP A 455 2.07 -1.66 16.41
CA ASP A 455 1.64 -2.42 17.58
C ASP A 455 0.98 -3.74 17.16
N ASP A 456 1.14 -4.78 17.99
CA ASP A 456 0.73 -6.15 17.70
C ASP A 456 -0.53 -6.53 18.49
N LEU A 457 -1.46 -7.22 17.82
CA LEU A 457 -2.70 -7.75 18.39
C LEU A 457 -2.81 -9.25 18.14
N VAL A 458 -3.25 -10.00 19.15
CA VAL A 458 -3.51 -11.44 19.05
C VAL A 458 -4.99 -11.70 19.32
N ILE A 459 -5.59 -12.56 18.49
CA ILE A 459 -6.99 -12.97 18.57
C ILE A 459 -7.07 -14.49 18.58
N ASP A 460 -7.75 -15.06 19.55
CA ASP A 460 -8.10 -16.47 19.59
C ASP A 460 -9.42 -16.71 18.87
N VAL A 461 -9.47 -17.72 18.01
CA VAL A 461 -10.68 -18.21 17.36
C VAL A 461 -11.17 -19.45 18.09
N ASP A 462 -12.44 -19.49 18.48
CA ASP A 462 -13.11 -20.64 19.09
C ASP A 462 -14.11 -21.28 18.13
N ASP A 463 -13.84 -22.52 17.71
CA ASP A 463 -14.73 -23.30 16.84
C ASP A 463 -15.71 -24.23 17.59
N SER A 464 -15.69 -24.23 18.93
CA SER A 464 -16.45 -25.20 19.73
C SER A 464 -17.96 -24.94 19.79
N SER A 465 -18.38 -23.68 19.60
CA SER A 465 -19.75 -23.21 19.89
C SER A 465 -20.52 -22.68 18.68
N GLY A 466 -19.91 -22.73 17.48
CA GLY A 466 -20.48 -22.20 16.24
C GLY A 466 -20.38 -20.67 16.12
N SER A 467 -20.92 -20.10 15.04
CA SER A 467 -20.77 -18.68 14.74
C SER A 467 -21.76 -17.77 15.47
N PHE A 468 -21.35 -16.52 15.68
CA PHE A 468 -22.26 -15.43 16.04
C PHE A 468 -22.90 -14.87 14.76
N GLN A 469 -24.20 -15.09 14.60
CA GLN A 469 -24.87 -14.86 13.31
C GLN A 469 -26.32 -14.41 13.47
N VAL A 470 -26.76 -13.42 12.69
CA VAL A 470 -28.19 -13.08 12.59
C VAL A 470 -28.94 -14.21 11.88
N THR A 471 -29.92 -14.79 12.56
CA THR A 471 -30.67 -15.96 12.07
C THR A 471 -32.10 -15.62 11.65
N GLY A 472 -32.65 -14.47 12.06
CA GLY A 472 -34.04 -14.13 11.72
C GLY A 472 -34.56 -12.85 12.35
N GLY A 473 -35.89 -12.68 12.27
CA GLY A 473 -36.61 -11.49 12.72
C GLY A 473 -36.97 -10.54 11.58
N SER A 474 -37.90 -9.60 11.82
CA SER A 474 -38.35 -8.65 10.80
C SER A 474 -37.22 -7.78 10.28
N LEU A 475 -36.25 -7.45 11.14
CA LEU A 475 -35.06 -6.69 10.76
C LEU A 475 -34.07 -7.47 9.90
N ASN A 476 -34.11 -8.81 9.92
CA ASN A 476 -33.26 -9.65 9.08
C ASN A 476 -33.82 -9.86 7.67
N SER A 477 -35.15 -9.85 7.53
CA SER A 477 -35.85 -10.13 6.27
C SER A 477 -36.00 -8.91 5.36
N GLY A 478 -35.60 -7.72 5.81
CA GLY A 478 -35.75 -6.48 5.05
C GLY A 478 -37.18 -5.94 5.10
N GLY A 479 -37.37 -4.73 4.59
CA GLY A 479 -38.69 -4.13 4.47
C GLY A 479 -38.73 -2.64 4.76
N ARG A 480 -39.95 -2.09 4.77
CA ARG A 480 -40.23 -0.69 5.09
C ARG A 480 -40.97 -0.60 6.40
N PHE A 481 -40.39 0.09 7.38
CA PHE A 481 -40.90 0.20 8.73
C PHE A 481 -41.25 1.65 9.06
N ASN A 482 -42.20 1.84 9.98
CA ASN A 482 -42.49 3.17 10.50
C ASN A 482 -41.47 3.54 11.59
N SER A 483 -41.10 4.81 11.66
CA SER A 483 -40.34 5.35 12.78
C SER A 483 -41.04 5.06 14.13
N GLY A 484 -40.25 4.81 15.18
CA GLY A 484 -40.76 4.45 16.52
C GLY A 484 -41.42 3.07 16.62
N SER A 485 -41.43 2.27 15.53
CA SER A 485 -42.00 0.92 15.60
C SER A 485 -41.02 -0.07 16.23
N SER A 486 -41.54 -1.03 17.00
CA SER A 486 -40.75 -2.12 17.57
C SER A 486 -40.67 -3.29 16.58
N GLN A 487 -39.46 -3.75 16.30
CA GLN A 487 -39.14 -4.80 15.33
C GLN A 487 -38.32 -5.92 15.97
N SER A 488 -38.44 -7.14 15.46
CA SER A 488 -37.73 -8.29 16.02
C SER A 488 -36.43 -8.58 15.29
N ILE A 489 -35.44 -9.08 16.03
CA ILE A 489 -34.21 -9.65 15.49
C ILE A 489 -33.77 -10.83 16.33
N ASN A 490 -33.31 -11.89 15.67
CA ASN A 490 -32.85 -13.15 16.28
C ASN A 490 -31.43 -13.45 15.79
N TRP A 491 -30.60 -14.03 16.65
CA TRP A 491 -29.23 -14.42 16.33
C TRP A 491 -28.81 -15.71 17.05
N SER A 492 -27.82 -16.39 16.49
CA SER A 492 -26.99 -17.37 17.18
C SER A 492 -25.96 -16.62 18.00
N THR A 493 -25.80 -16.99 19.28
CA THR A 493 -24.84 -16.36 20.20
C THR A 493 -23.40 -16.83 19.95
N GLY A 494 -23.20 -17.96 19.26
CA GLY A 494 -21.88 -18.57 19.09
C GLY A 494 -21.21 -18.95 20.41
N GLY A 495 -21.98 -19.20 21.49
CA GLY A 495 -21.45 -19.51 22.82
C GLY A 495 -20.82 -18.32 23.57
N THR A 496 -21.07 -17.09 23.12
CA THR A 496 -20.42 -15.88 23.67
C THR A 496 -21.20 -15.20 24.79
N GLU A 497 -22.19 -15.84 25.40
CA GLU A 497 -23.05 -15.17 26.39
C GLU A 497 -22.30 -14.69 27.65
N GLN A 498 -21.14 -15.29 27.94
CA GLN A 498 -20.28 -14.90 29.07
C GLN A 498 -19.21 -13.89 28.67
N SER A 499 -18.53 -14.10 27.53
CA SER A 499 -17.48 -13.19 27.03
C SER A 499 -18.06 -11.91 26.41
N CYS A 500 -19.30 -11.98 25.94
CA CYS A 500 -20.06 -10.90 25.36
C CYS A 500 -21.45 -10.86 25.99
N THR A 501 -21.56 -10.23 27.16
CA THR A 501 -22.82 -10.20 27.93
C THR A 501 -23.89 -9.31 27.29
N GLU A 502 -23.46 -8.30 26.54
CA GLU A 502 -24.33 -7.37 25.82
C GLU A 502 -23.98 -7.33 24.33
N VAL A 503 -25.03 -7.34 23.51
CA VAL A 503 -24.96 -7.07 22.06
C VAL A 503 -25.42 -5.64 21.84
N LEU A 504 -24.57 -4.85 21.19
CA LEU A 504 -24.94 -3.55 20.66
C LEU A 504 -25.63 -3.75 19.31
N ILE A 505 -26.83 -3.19 19.18
CA ILE A 505 -27.55 -3.19 17.91
C ILE A 505 -27.52 -1.76 17.34
N SER A 506 -26.98 -1.61 16.15
CA SER A 506 -26.91 -0.32 15.45
C SER A 506 -27.54 -0.42 14.06
N LEU A 507 -28.00 0.72 13.57
CA LEU A 507 -28.45 0.91 12.21
C LEU A 507 -27.33 1.58 11.41
N MET A 508 -26.85 0.93 10.37
CA MET A 508 -25.98 1.59 9.40
C MET A 508 -26.86 2.22 8.33
N SER A 509 -26.76 3.54 8.13
CA SER A 509 -27.36 4.23 6.99
C SER A 509 -26.46 4.02 5.78
N LEU A 510 -27.03 3.59 4.67
CA LEU A 510 -26.30 3.34 3.42
C LEU A 510 -26.73 4.35 2.38
N ASP A 511 -25.82 4.72 1.48
CA ASP A 511 -26.23 5.43 0.26
C ASP A 511 -27.11 4.54 -0.63
N ALA A 512 -27.65 5.12 -1.70
CA ALA A 512 -28.59 4.40 -2.58
C ALA A 512 -27.90 3.52 -3.63
N SER A 513 -26.56 3.40 -3.64
CA SER A 513 -25.89 2.56 -4.63
C SER A 513 -25.95 1.08 -4.26
N ASP A 514 -25.70 0.21 -5.25
CA ASP A 514 -25.72 -1.23 -5.09
C ASP A 514 -24.46 -1.83 -5.76
N PRO A 515 -23.42 -2.22 -4.98
CA PRO A 515 -23.32 -2.11 -3.52
C PRO A 515 -23.19 -0.64 -3.06
N PRO A 516 -23.47 -0.34 -1.77
CA PRO A 516 -23.30 1.00 -1.23
C PRO A 516 -21.84 1.46 -1.32
N THR A 517 -21.60 2.75 -1.52
CA THR A 517 -20.25 3.35 -1.54
C THR A 517 -19.91 4.14 -0.28
N ASN A 518 -20.93 4.57 0.47
CA ASN A 518 -20.78 5.29 1.73
C ASN A 518 -21.76 4.74 2.77
N TYR A 519 -21.36 4.82 4.04
CA TYR A 519 -22.21 4.47 5.18
C TYR A 519 -22.02 5.40 6.37
N CYS A 520 -23.10 5.63 7.11
CA CYS A 520 -23.05 6.27 8.42
C CYS A 520 -23.47 5.27 9.49
N ASP A 521 -22.78 5.25 10.63
CA ASP A 521 -23.13 4.50 11.81
C ASP A 521 -23.21 5.40 13.06
N TYR A 522 -23.34 4.82 14.25
CA TYR A 522 -23.48 5.60 15.48
C TYR A 522 -22.19 6.29 15.95
N HIS A 523 -21.03 5.93 15.38
CA HIS A 523 -19.75 6.56 15.66
C HIS A 523 -19.53 7.82 14.81
N ASP A 524 -20.31 8.01 13.76
CA ASP A 524 -20.24 9.22 12.96
C ASP A 524 -20.77 10.45 13.71
N PRO A 525 -20.13 11.62 13.57
CA PRO A 525 -20.57 12.84 14.23
C PRO A 525 -22.04 13.16 13.95
N GLY A 526 -22.83 13.31 15.02
CA GLY A 526 -24.27 13.60 14.92
C GLY A 526 -25.17 12.40 14.67
N MET A 527 -24.60 11.19 14.56
CA MET A 527 -25.32 9.97 14.18
C MET A 527 -25.66 9.05 15.35
N THR A 528 -25.57 9.53 16.60
CA THR A 528 -25.90 8.76 17.81
C THR A 528 -27.33 8.22 17.81
N ILE A 529 -28.25 8.84 17.06
CA ILE A 529 -29.63 8.38 16.85
C ILE A 529 -29.72 7.01 16.14
N LEU A 530 -28.65 6.58 15.48
CA LEU A 530 -28.56 5.27 14.83
C LEU A 530 -28.14 4.13 15.79
N ASN A 531 -27.82 4.45 17.05
CA ASN A 531 -27.67 3.44 18.09
C ASN A 531 -29.05 2.96 18.57
N LEU A 532 -29.36 1.68 18.36
CA LEU A 532 -30.65 1.08 18.70
C LEU A 532 -30.68 0.46 20.11
N GLY A 533 -29.57 0.53 20.84
CA GLY A 533 -29.44 0.11 22.22
C GLY A 533 -28.56 -1.13 22.43
N ARG A 534 -28.33 -1.42 23.70
CA ARG A 534 -27.65 -2.63 24.19
C ARG A 534 -28.69 -3.62 24.70
N TYR A 535 -28.52 -4.88 24.31
CA TYR A 535 -29.44 -5.96 24.64
C TYR A 535 -28.65 -7.14 25.23
N PRO A 536 -29.20 -7.92 26.15
CA PRO A 536 -28.57 -9.15 26.61
C PRO A 536 -28.25 -10.06 25.43
N ASN A 537 -27.08 -10.71 25.45
CA ASN A 537 -26.72 -11.71 24.46
C ASN A 537 -27.53 -13.02 24.68
N SER A 538 -28.83 -12.98 24.36
CA SER A 538 -29.79 -14.06 24.61
C SER A 538 -30.36 -14.69 23.34
N GLY A 539 -29.86 -14.31 22.17
CA GLY A 539 -30.28 -14.81 20.86
C GLY A 539 -31.54 -14.18 20.25
N ALA A 540 -32.17 -13.21 20.93
CA ALA A 540 -33.29 -12.45 20.38
C ALA A 540 -33.51 -11.12 21.12
N ALA A 541 -34.01 -10.11 20.38
CA ALA A 541 -34.39 -8.81 20.93
C ALA A 541 -35.60 -8.21 20.18
N LEU A 542 -36.33 -7.34 20.88
CA LEU A 542 -37.29 -6.40 20.30
C LEU A 542 -36.67 -5.01 20.33
N VAL A 543 -36.45 -4.44 19.16
CA VAL A 543 -35.69 -3.21 18.94
C VAL A 543 -36.63 -2.10 18.51
N GLU A 544 -36.61 -0.97 19.20
CA GLU A 544 -37.35 0.22 18.80
C GLU A 544 -36.57 0.98 17.71
N LEU A 545 -37.22 1.20 16.56
CA LEU A 545 -36.61 1.97 15.48
C LEU A 545 -36.63 3.48 15.80
N PRO A 546 -35.56 4.23 15.46
CA PRO A 546 -35.44 5.62 15.84
C PRO A 546 -36.43 6.50 15.07
N ASP A 547 -36.62 7.73 15.56
CA ASP A 547 -37.48 8.74 14.93
C ASP A 547 -36.83 9.41 13.71
N VAL A 548 -36.45 8.58 12.73
CA VAL A 548 -35.74 9.00 11.51
C VAL A 548 -36.44 8.52 10.25
N THR A 549 -36.24 9.24 9.16
CA THR A 549 -36.52 8.78 7.81
C THR A 549 -35.20 8.34 7.18
N LEU A 550 -35.14 7.07 6.76
CA LEU A 550 -33.97 6.43 6.19
C LEU A 550 -34.36 5.59 4.97
N GLN A 551 -33.71 5.85 3.83
CA GLN A 551 -34.01 5.15 2.58
C GLN A 551 -33.43 3.73 2.54
N GLN A 552 -32.19 3.58 2.99
CA GLN A 552 -31.53 2.30 3.03
C GLN A 552 -30.71 2.19 4.31
N GLY A 553 -30.89 1.10 5.04
CA GLY A 553 -30.03 0.80 6.16
C GLY A 553 -29.86 -0.68 6.40
N ARG A 554 -28.77 -1.04 7.06
CA ARG A 554 -28.42 -2.41 7.41
C ARG A 554 -28.23 -2.49 8.91
N ILE A 555 -28.84 -3.48 9.54
CA ILE A 555 -28.67 -3.71 10.97
C ILE A 555 -27.34 -4.44 11.20
N MET A 556 -26.54 -3.91 12.11
CA MET A 556 -25.32 -4.54 12.63
C MET A 556 -25.55 -4.93 14.09
N LEU A 557 -25.24 -6.18 14.42
CA LEU A 557 -25.14 -6.67 15.80
C LEU A 557 -23.66 -6.80 16.09
N ALA A 558 -23.15 -6.05 17.06
CA ALA A 558 -21.76 -6.14 17.48
C ALA A 558 -21.69 -6.58 18.95
N CYS A 559 -20.66 -7.32 19.31
CA CYS A 559 -20.35 -7.48 20.72
C CYS A 559 -20.03 -6.10 21.32
N ALA A 560 -20.70 -5.73 22.41
CA ALA A 560 -20.63 -4.35 22.88
C ALA A 560 -19.23 -3.93 23.41
N GLU A 561 -18.45 -4.90 23.90
CA GLU A 561 -17.09 -4.73 24.42
C GLU A 561 -16.08 -5.68 23.73
N GLY A 562 -16.43 -6.19 22.54
CA GLY A 562 -15.63 -7.17 21.80
C GLY A 562 -15.41 -6.79 20.35
N LEU A 563 -14.68 -7.64 19.62
CA LEU A 563 -14.29 -7.37 18.22
C LEU A 563 -15.31 -7.85 17.19
N PHE A 564 -16.10 -8.87 17.52
CA PHE A 564 -16.92 -9.58 16.54
C PHE A 564 -18.30 -8.94 16.33
N PHE A 565 -18.82 -9.10 15.13
CA PHE A 565 -20.13 -8.58 14.73
C PHE A 565 -20.78 -9.48 13.66
N ASN A 566 -22.05 -9.20 13.37
CA ASN A 566 -22.75 -9.78 12.23
C ASN A 566 -23.75 -8.78 11.64
N LEU A 567 -24.05 -8.92 10.35
CA LEU A 567 -25.00 -8.08 9.65
C LEU A 567 -26.31 -8.84 9.41
N SER A 568 -27.42 -8.11 9.48
CA SER A 568 -28.70 -8.58 8.97
C SER A 568 -28.60 -8.97 7.49
N GLY A 569 -29.43 -9.92 7.05
CA GLY A 569 -29.39 -10.47 5.70
C GLY A 569 -29.93 -9.55 4.60
N GLN A 570 -30.70 -8.51 4.95
CA GLN A 570 -31.33 -7.60 4.00
C GLN A 570 -31.30 -6.14 4.48
N ASN A 571 -31.36 -5.20 3.53
CA ASN A 571 -31.54 -3.79 3.83
C ASN A 571 -32.99 -3.47 4.27
N ILE A 572 -33.14 -2.48 5.15
CA ILE A 572 -34.42 -1.92 5.60
C ILE A 572 -34.54 -0.45 5.20
N SER A 573 -35.77 0.08 5.26
CA SER A 573 -36.05 1.51 5.17
C SER A 573 -36.97 1.94 6.31
N ILE A 574 -36.81 3.18 6.78
CA ILE A 574 -37.63 3.78 7.84
C ILE A 574 -38.36 5.00 7.26
N GLN A 575 -39.67 5.06 7.46
CA GLN A 575 -40.51 6.17 6.99
C GLN A 575 -41.20 6.89 8.15
N GLY A 576 -41.53 8.17 7.92
CA GLY A 576 -42.37 8.96 8.82
C GLY A 576 -41.65 9.52 10.04
N GLY A 577 -40.31 9.48 10.05
CA GLY A 577 -39.51 10.06 11.13
C GLY A 577 -39.34 11.57 11.00
N SER A 578 -39.15 12.24 12.14
CA SER A 578 -39.01 13.71 12.20
C SER A 578 -37.66 14.23 11.70
N GLN A 579 -36.63 13.37 11.65
CA GLN A 579 -35.30 13.70 11.16
C GLN A 579 -34.98 12.91 9.89
N GLU A 580 -34.40 13.56 8.89
CA GLU A 580 -33.88 12.90 7.70
C GLU A 580 -32.38 12.67 7.88
N ILE A 581 -31.93 11.44 7.66
CA ILE A 581 -30.50 11.11 7.69
C ILE A 581 -29.91 11.49 6.33
N ALA A 582 -29.05 12.52 6.31
CA ALA A 582 -28.36 13.02 5.12
C ALA A 582 -26.91 12.52 5.06
N GLY A 583 -26.42 12.25 3.85
CA GLY A 583 -25.28 11.38 3.56
C GLY A 583 -23.87 11.99 3.56
N ASP A 584 -23.53 12.82 4.54
CA ASP A 584 -22.09 13.11 4.81
C ASP A 584 -21.51 11.98 5.67
N CYS A 585 -21.33 10.84 5.01
CA CYS A 585 -20.99 9.55 5.59
C CYS A 585 -19.54 9.16 5.29
N LYS A 586 -19.01 8.16 6.02
CA LYS A 586 -17.71 7.58 5.70
C LYS A 586 -17.79 6.83 4.38
N PRO A 587 -16.74 6.91 3.52
CA PRO A 587 -16.62 5.97 2.42
C PRO A 587 -16.52 4.55 3.00
N LEU A 588 -17.22 3.60 2.38
CA LEU A 588 -16.98 2.20 2.66
C LEU A 588 -15.56 1.83 2.26
N ASP A 589 -14.98 0.84 2.93
CA ASP A 589 -13.74 0.18 2.52
C ASP A 589 -13.82 -0.42 1.09
N GLY A 590 -15.04 -0.45 0.53
CA GLY A 590 -15.37 -0.76 -0.85
C GLY A 590 -15.37 0.39 -1.83
N THR A 591 -14.67 1.51 -1.58
CA THR A 591 -14.14 2.15 -2.77
C THR A 591 -13.18 1.15 -3.40
N ASN A 592 -13.55 0.73 -4.60
CA ASN A 592 -12.67 0.12 -5.59
C ASN A 592 -11.30 0.89 -5.60
N LEU A 593 -11.29 2.16 -5.17
CA LEU A 593 -10.15 3.06 -4.95
C LEU A 593 -9.15 2.63 -3.85
N GLN A 594 -9.44 1.66 -2.98
CA GLN A 594 -8.43 1.10 -2.06
C GLN A 594 -7.33 0.31 -2.77
N HIS A 595 -7.60 -0.17 -4.00
CA HIS A 595 -6.58 -0.62 -4.94
C HIS A 595 -6.36 0.41 -6.06
N GLY A 596 -6.88 1.64 -5.88
CA GLY A 596 -7.15 2.57 -6.97
C GLY A 596 -8.30 2.08 -7.86
N THR A 597 -9.12 2.95 -8.44
CA THR A 597 -10.04 2.53 -9.51
C THR A 597 -10.57 3.68 -10.37
N LEU A 598 -10.98 3.26 -11.57
CA LEU A 598 -11.55 3.96 -12.70
C LEU A 598 -12.51 5.07 -12.29
N PHE A 599 -12.13 6.29 -12.62
CA PHE A 599 -13.08 7.22 -13.21
C PHE A 599 -13.32 6.78 -14.64
N THR A 600 -14.43 6.08 -14.89
CA THR A 600 -14.95 5.96 -16.25
C THR A 600 -15.43 7.33 -16.70
N ASP A 601 -14.80 7.79 -17.78
CA ASP A 601 -15.14 8.90 -18.66
C ASP A 601 -16.39 9.70 -18.24
N ALA A 602 -16.18 10.94 -17.80
CA ALA A 602 -17.24 11.94 -17.82
C ALA A 602 -17.58 12.20 -19.30
N GLY A 603 -18.46 11.36 -19.84
CA GLY A 603 -19.16 11.58 -21.09
C GLY A 603 -19.92 12.90 -20.98
N GLY A 604 -19.25 13.97 -21.37
CA GLY A 604 -19.74 15.32 -21.18
C GLY A 604 -18.57 16.30 -21.17
N ALA A 605 -18.04 16.59 -22.34
CA ALA A 605 -17.25 17.80 -22.56
C ALA A 605 -18.11 19.03 -22.19
N THR A 606 -18.13 19.41 -20.93
CA THR A 606 -18.32 20.81 -20.55
C THR A 606 -16.94 21.39 -20.36
N LYS A 607 -16.50 22.09 -21.40
CA LYS A 607 -15.47 23.12 -21.34
C LYS A 607 -15.56 23.80 -19.96
N PHE A 608 -14.54 23.62 -19.14
CA PHE A 608 -14.33 24.49 -17.99
C PHE A 608 -13.94 25.86 -18.56
N ASP A 609 -14.94 26.68 -18.86
CA ASP A 609 -14.74 28.12 -19.02
C ASP A 609 -14.40 28.65 -17.63
N SER A 610 -13.09 28.75 -17.36
CA SER A 610 -12.57 29.49 -16.21
C SER A 610 -13.18 30.90 -16.19
N PRO A 611 -13.89 31.31 -15.12
CA PRO A 611 -14.24 32.70 -14.96
C PRO A 611 -12.94 33.46 -14.68
N GLY A 612 -12.59 34.37 -15.60
CA GLY A 612 -11.32 35.07 -15.62
C GLY A 612 -10.90 35.65 -14.28
N GLY A 613 -9.71 35.23 -13.84
CA GLY A 613 -8.87 35.89 -12.86
C GLY A 613 -7.58 36.37 -13.53
N GLY A 614 -7.69 37.35 -14.44
CA GLY A 614 -6.52 38.03 -14.98
C GLY A 614 -5.85 38.87 -13.89
N GLY A 615 -4.68 38.43 -13.42
CA GLY A 615 -3.92 39.15 -12.39
C GLY A 615 -2.45 38.71 -12.33
N SER A 616 -1.62 39.30 -13.21
CA SER A 616 -0.19 39.57 -12.98
C SER A 616 0.83 38.41 -13.03
N PHE A 617 1.00 37.81 -14.21
CA PHE A 617 2.20 37.02 -14.60
C PHE A 617 3.25 37.87 -15.37
N TRP A 618 3.68 39.01 -14.83
CA TRP A 618 4.66 39.91 -15.49
C TRP A 618 5.96 40.15 -14.72
N LEU A 619 6.38 39.24 -13.83
CA LEU A 619 7.60 39.44 -13.02
C LEU A 619 8.65 38.33 -13.06
N LEU A 620 8.45 37.23 -13.81
CA LEU A 620 9.48 36.17 -13.91
C LEU A 620 10.46 36.30 -15.09
N ASN A 621 10.21 37.21 -16.04
CA ASN A 621 11.08 37.40 -17.21
C ASN A 621 12.20 38.45 -17.03
N LEU A 622 12.35 39.03 -15.84
CA LEU A 622 13.32 40.13 -15.62
C LEU A 622 14.63 39.72 -14.93
N ILE A 623 14.80 38.45 -14.58
CA ILE A 623 16.03 37.97 -13.90
C ILE A 623 16.95 37.15 -14.85
N LEU A 624 16.46 36.71 -16.01
CA LEU A 624 17.26 35.95 -17.00
C LEU A 624 17.82 36.78 -18.18
N GLY A 625 17.63 38.11 -18.18
CA GLY A 625 18.01 38.99 -19.30
C GLY A 625 19.27 39.84 -19.14
N LEU A 626 20.01 39.73 -18.03
CA LEU A 626 21.09 40.70 -17.70
C LEU A 626 22.53 40.22 -17.91
N PHE A 627 22.77 39.05 -18.51
CA PHE A 627 24.13 38.55 -18.77
C PHE A 627 24.59 38.58 -20.24
N SER A 628 23.83 39.20 -21.15
CA SER A 628 24.14 39.14 -22.59
C SER A 628 24.03 40.49 -23.32
N LEU A 629 24.43 41.59 -22.68
CA LEU A 629 24.67 42.88 -23.35
C LEU A 629 25.83 43.66 -22.70
N ALA A 630 27.03 43.10 -22.76
CA ALA A 630 28.29 43.82 -22.56
C ALA A 630 29.30 43.47 -23.67
N ALA A 631 28.84 43.50 -24.91
CA ALA A 631 29.69 43.57 -26.09
C ALA A 631 28.91 44.31 -27.18
N ILE A 632 29.60 45.14 -27.96
CA ILE A 632 29.07 45.99 -29.04
C ILE A 632 28.55 47.36 -28.55
N ARG A 633 29.50 48.22 -28.16
CA ARG A 633 29.34 49.67 -28.35
C ARG A 633 30.60 50.22 -29.03
N GLU A 634 30.70 49.96 -30.33
CA GLU A 634 31.60 50.69 -31.21
C GLU A 634 30.94 50.91 -32.57
N ARG A 635 31.02 52.17 -33.02
CA ARG A 635 30.88 52.70 -34.40
C ARG A 635 29.59 53.44 -34.82
N ILE A 636 29.80 54.76 -34.90
CA ILE A 636 29.59 55.65 -36.08
C ILE A 636 28.16 56.13 -36.35
N HIS A 637 27.91 57.44 -36.14
CA HIS A 637 27.83 58.40 -37.26
C HIS A 637 27.95 59.89 -36.82
N HIS A 638 28.83 60.58 -37.55
CA HIS A 638 29.04 62.04 -37.73
C HIS A 638 27.80 62.76 -38.31
N PRO A 639 27.68 64.11 -38.33
CA PRO A 639 28.73 65.15 -38.50
C PRO A 639 29.36 65.67 -37.21
#